data_AF-A0A965DXS6-F1
#
_entry.id   AF-A0A965DXS6-F1
#
_cell.length_a   1.000
_cell.length_b   1.000
_cell.length_c   1.000
_cell.angle_alpha   90.00
_cell.angle_beta   90.00
_cell.angle_gamma   90.00
#
_symmetry.space_group_name_H-M   'P 1'
#
loop_
_entity.id
_entity.type
_entity.pdbx_description
1 polymer ?
#
loop_
_entity_poly.entity_id
_entity_poly.type
_entity_poly.pdbx_seq_one_letter_code
_entity_poly.pdbx_strand_id
1 'polypeptide(L)'
;MTNRERLTPEGFQAPCRVADLTAPIGSLWESWYSHSSTAQRLQMFALVRRQGLLYAHQLPPLNTARSTVVTRLIQGEDATPACFDSLPFTPHDTDLDTCQRLAVARILASPDLSLLQGTAGTGKSRVITEVLRQTRARGWRTLVISSPNGLNQCLQRLDPQQVVCLGGSGPPALLLANQMEVLRLQAIATSQRELDAVRQRIAKLPARDDLIRHADEILLKVARLRTALADTSKQMDSLNTTLASEFASLPATLKLRNTHQTVVSEMAQRAEDIRKRLAAIEAERRARAVLLPTLQAQIDARQKGQWWSLAWWIALIGGDPVAKVQTVTHQQDQADKDLASSREQLQSIADQQAKCPAVLDAQLDSLRQSEVESRKNALVARDAQIRSELADAEKQWSELAFGEDIQAISASGVEQLSRKHSAMEADLSSKRDACDRLLLDLQRGDFLGELILKSALVVGASLDEVPAEAGFDLVVIDEAHRLTDRELSLIATRGKRCALIADADFTLSPGIIPGPNALSHSGPLEKEVPARPTSGTRPHQEKAATRTPAPETEPGFRRLWSRFYVDPRGWPTRWQLSEGRLIARLRPPRPEQAGWLHREPVYDRPDVELRIIAPPEEDPFLSEVAFPEQTSLAEAREFIYREFQTLAVEAGGANAGWRQNGSAIVLDFMPNLSGQERAGCVNTSEVNDGFRAGSVSDEDANDQENPILTLEPGIRERLAPGGSAGWVTACLEFDSSSGWDTEKARHWAATRLGVRACGRATNLVRSYRFTEGLASTLDALLYQDVKSTCVQGLRFVPIPKDTGRAIEGGLLKSDSVVSTSHSPRPRLPRGAGLELDLSDRQHLPEPPRLPSDVLSLLPSEGIVNLSEVEAIIDYLTHILSDPNVTDRMDRKGGVGVVVLTPSSAQATLLRAMIAKTPLSANHAGRMEIATPEGFRHRESLIAIISMNRSHASRAVPFAVEPEHLAEMLTRGAEEVVIFADPGALGRRAAWFGSLEFQSEKDGLREQNLLRRLCACWPEVLPADEPLPRPTRSRETGEKADWGERGASPLQTRSEGSSV
;
A
#
# COMPACT_ATOMS: atom_id res chain seq x y z
N MET A 1 -46.29 43.37 -13.10
CA MET A 1 -46.13 44.78 -13.49
C MET A 1 -44.65 45.10 -13.22
N THR A 2 -43.78 45.44 -14.17
CA THR A 2 -43.91 46.18 -15.44
C THR A 2 -42.87 45.73 -16.50
N ASN A 3 -43.27 45.91 -17.75
CA ASN A 3 -42.64 45.61 -19.04
C ASN A 3 -41.16 46.03 -19.21
N ARG A 4 -40.36 45.16 -19.87
CA ARG A 4 -39.89 45.40 -21.26
C ARG A 4 -39.00 44.25 -21.75
N GLU A 5 -39.62 43.28 -22.41
CA GLU A 5 -39.01 42.60 -23.54
C GLU A 5 -39.05 43.55 -24.75
N ARG A 6 -37.88 43.82 -25.34
CA ARG A 6 -37.77 44.19 -26.76
C ARG A 6 -36.88 43.13 -27.40
N LEU A 7 -37.53 42.29 -28.20
CA LEU A 7 -36.95 41.40 -29.18
C LEU A 7 -36.01 42.19 -30.11
N THR A 8 -34.74 41.79 -30.17
CA THR A 8 -33.86 42.03 -31.31
C THR A 8 -33.78 40.75 -32.14
N PRO A 9 -34.05 40.79 -33.46
CA PRO A 9 -33.95 39.63 -34.34
C PRO A 9 -32.52 39.54 -34.89
N GLU A 10 -31.60 38.95 -34.14
CA GLU A 10 -30.31 38.46 -34.66
C GLU A 10 -29.84 37.33 -33.74
N GLY A 11 -29.97 36.10 -34.22
CA GLY A 11 -29.75 34.85 -33.49
C GLY A 11 -28.27 34.51 -33.30
N PHE A 12 -27.60 35.24 -32.42
CA PHE A 12 -26.43 34.76 -31.70
C PHE A 12 -26.68 34.99 -30.22
N GLN A 13 -27.19 33.96 -29.52
CA GLN A 13 -27.22 33.97 -28.06
C GLN A 13 -25.80 34.14 -27.54
N ALA A 14 -25.63 35.04 -26.57
CA ALA A 14 -24.35 35.32 -25.94
C ALA A 14 -23.67 34.01 -25.47
N PRO A 15 -22.35 33.85 -25.63
CA PRO A 15 -21.65 32.67 -25.15
C PRO A 15 -21.94 32.47 -23.66
N CYS A 16 -22.28 31.23 -23.26
CA CYS A 16 -22.38 30.82 -21.86
C CYS A 16 -21.22 31.41 -21.08
N ARG A 17 -21.50 32.16 -20.01
CA ARG A 17 -20.43 32.69 -19.15
C ARG A 17 -19.81 31.52 -18.40
N VAL A 18 -18.49 31.39 -18.47
CA VAL A 18 -17.71 30.38 -17.71
C VAL A 18 -18.08 30.38 -16.21
N ALA A 19 -18.48 31.54 -15.69
CA ALA A 19 -18.96 31.75 -14.32
C ALA A 19 -20.19 30.90 -13.93
N ASP A 20 -21.01 30.44 -14.88
CA ASP A 20 -22.17 29.58 -14.60
C ASP A 20 -21.79 28.09 -14.50
N LEU A 21 -20.56 27.73 -14.88
CA LEU A 21 -20.04 26.35 -14.96
C LEU A 21 -19.07 26.01 -13.83
N THR A 22 -18.36 27.04 -13.37
CA THR A 22 -17.56 27.00 -12.17
C THR A 22 -18.49 27.26 -11.00
N ALA A 23 -18.56 26.33 -10.05
CA ALA A 23 -18.81 26.83 -8.71
C ALA A 23 -17.55 27.64 -8.36
N PRO A 24 -17.65 28.84 -7.75
CA PRO A 24 -16.57 29.25 -6.87
C PRO A 24 -16.29 28.06 -5.93
N ILE A 25 -15.17 27.99 -5.22
CA ILE A 25 -15.22 27.24 -3.95
C ILE A 25 -16.32 27.94 -3.16
N GLY A 26 -17.58 27.48 -3.30
CA GLY A 26 -18.72 28.02 -2.61
C GLY A 26 -18.28 28.00 -1.18
N SER A 27 -18.42 29.14 -0.50
CA SER A 27 -17.92 29.31 0.88
C SER A 27 -18.05 27.97 1.58
N LEU A 28 -16.97 27.38 2.11
CA LEU A 28 -16.91 25.97 2.59
C LEU A 28 -18.22 25.48 3.24
N TRP A 29 -18.89 26.41 3.92
CA TRP A 29 -20.31 26.48 4.25
C TRP A 29 -21.37 25.95 3.27
N GLU A 30 -21.54 26.46 2.05
CA GLU A 30 -22.61 26.03 1.11
C GLU A 30 -22.43 24.58 0.67
N SER A 31 -21.19 24.18 0.40
CA SER A 31 -20.83 22.80 0.09
C SER A 31 -21.07 21.88 1.31
N TRP A 32 -20.65 22.30 2.49
CA TRP A 32 -20.90 21.55 3.73
C TRP A 32 -22.41 21.49 4.06
N TYR A 33 -23.13 22.60 3.87
CA TYR A 33 -24.55 22.70 4.16
C TYR A 33 -25.35 21.75 3.26
N SER A 34 -25.09 21.74 1.94
CA SER A 34 -25.77 20.84 1.01
C SER A 34 -25.56 19.35 1.33
N HIS A 35 -24.40 18.97 1.87
CA HIS A 35 -24.04 17.57 2.16
C HIS A 35 -24.19 17.15 3.64
N SER A 36 -24.45 18.08 4.55
CA SER A 36 -24.59 17.81 5.99
C SER A 36 -25.98 17.28 6.34
N SER A 37 -26.04 16.44 7.37
CA SER A 37 -27.31 15.96 7.90
C SER A 37 -28.06 17.07 8.65
N THR A 38 -29.38 16.93 8.78
CA THR A 38 -30.22 17.88 9.53
C THR A 38 -29.72 18.08 10.97
N ALA A 39 -29.21 17.03 11.61
CA ALA A 39 -28.65 17.09 12.96
C ALA A 39 -27.36 17.93 13.03
N GLN A 40 -26.45 17.75 12.06
CA GLN A 40 -25.23 18.54 11.96
C GLN A 40 -25.52 20.02 11.70
N ARG A 41 -26.47 20.33 10.80
CA ARG A 41 -26.89 21.72 10.53
C ARG A 41 -27.43 22.39 11.79
N LEU A 42 -28.29 21.69 12.54
CA LEU A 42 -28.84 22.19 13.81
C LEU A 42 -27.75 22.42 14.87
N GLN A 43 -26.75 21.54 14.95
CA GLN A 43 -25.60 21.73 15.83
C GLN A 43 -24.80 22.98 15.46
N MET A 44 -24.57 23.21 14.16
CA MET A 44 -23.86 24.42 13.70
C MET A 44 -24.68 25.68 13.93
N PHE A 45 -25.99 25.66 13.68
CA PHE A 45 -26.85 26.79 14.03
C PHE A 45 -26.85 27.08 15.54
N ALA A 46 -26.78 26.06 16.40
CA ALA A 46 -26.64 26.24 17.84
C ALA A 46 -25.28 26.87 18.21
N LEU A 47 -24.21 26.52 17.50
CA LEU A 47 -22.87 27.06 17.70
C LEU A 47 -22.75 28.50 17.20
N VAL A 48 -23.36 28.82 16.05
CA VAL A 48 -23.52 30.21 15.53
C VAL A 48 -24.28 31.06 16.55
N ARG A 49 -25.40 30.55 17.11
CA ARG A 49 -26.16 31.28 18.14
C ARG A 49 -25.35 31.59 19.40
N ARG A 50 -24.31 30.81 19.70
CA ARG A 50 -23.43 31.03 20.86
C ARG A 50 -22.24 31.95 20.56
N GLN A 51 -21.71 31.92 19.33
CA GLN A 51 -20.43 32.57 18.99
C GLN A 51 -20.56 33.72 17.97
N GLY A 52 -21.74 33.88 17.34
CA GLY A 52 -22.05 34.89 16.34
C GLY A 52 -21.49 34.58 14.95
N LEU A 53 -20.18 34.33 14.86
CA LEU A 53 -19.45 34.02 13.63
C LEU A 53 -18.81 32.65 13.73
N LEU A 54 -18.81 31.92 12.61
CA LEU A 54 -18.39 30.53 12.59
C LEU A 54 -17.44 30.30 11.42
N TYR A 55 -16.22 29.91 11.75
CA TYR A 55 -15.12 29.79 10.81
C TYR A 55 -15.13 28.44 10.09
N ALA A 56 -14.60 28.41 8.87
CA ALA A 56 -14.64 27.21 8.03
C ALA A 56 -13.95 26.00 8.66
N HIS A 57 -12.97 26.18 9.56
CA HIS A 57 -12.31 25.10 10.30
C HIS A 57 -13.14 24.50 11.45
N GLN A 58 -14.26 25.13 11.83
CA GLN A 58 -15.14 24.67 12.92
C GLN A 58 -16.30 23.80 12.41
N LEU A 59 -16.47 23.64 11.09
CA LEU A 59 -17.47 22.75 10.51
C LEU A 59 -17.12 21.27 10.81
N PRO A 60 -18.08 20.42 11.22
CA PRO A 60 -17.88 18.99 11.39
C PRO A 60 -17.46 18.31 10.06
N PRO A 61 -16.78 17.16 10.09
CA PRO A 61 -16.61 16.36 8.87
C PRO A 61 -17.97 15.93 8.30
N LEU A 62 -18.08 15.93 6.97
CA LEU A 62 -19.28 15.48 6.26
C LEU A 62 -19.43 13.98 6.45
N ASN A 63 -20.39 13.57 7.29
CA ASN A 63 -20.73 12.16 7.47
C ASN A 63 -21.70 11.76 6.36
N THR A 64 -21.20 11.68 5.13
CA THR A 64 -22.01 11.09 4.06
C THR A 64 -21.95 9.58 4.23
N ALA A 65 -23.09 8.90 4.09
CA ALA A 65 -23.17 7.45 3.88
C ALA A 65 -22.45 6.99 2.57
N ARG A 66 -21.63 7.87 1.98
CA ARG A 66 -20.82 7.76 0.76
C ARG A 66 -19.35 8.14 1.03
N SER A 67 -18.88 8.25 2.28
CA SER A 67 -17.48 8.61 2.52
C SER A 67 -16.55 7.55 1.90
N THR A 68 -15.86 7.95 0.83
CA THR A 68 -14.92 7.07 0.14
C THR A 68 -13.77 6.77 1.09
N VAL A 69 -13.12 5.62 0.92
CA VAL A 69 -11.92 5.24 1.70
C VAL A 69 -10.89 6.39 1.73
N VAL A 70 -10.77 7.13 0.62
CA VAL A 70 -9.93 8.32 0.50
C VAL A 70 -10.29 9.42 1.51
N THR A 71 -11.57 9.79 1.64
CA THR A 71 -11.99 10.83 2.60
C THR A 71 -11.75 10.43 4.05
N ARG A 72 -11.96 9.15 4.40
CA ARG A 72 -11.67 8.60 5.73
C ARG A 72 -10.18 8.61 6.04
N LEU A 73 -9.35 8.22 5.06
CA LEU A 73 -7.90 8.29 5.16
C LEU A 73 -7.39 9.72 5.35
N ILE A 74 -7.90 10.67 4.54
CA ILE A 74 -7.57 12.10 4.68
C ILE A 74 -8.00 12.62 6.05
N GLN A 75 -9.09 12.13 6.64
CA GLN A 75 -9.53 12.55 7.98
C GLN A 75 -8.77 11.87 9.14
N GLY A 76 -7.82 10.98 8.83
CA GLY A 76 -7.00 10.30 9.84
C GLY A 76 -7.67 9.06 10.44
N GLU A 77 -8.74 8.53 9.85
CA GLU A 77 -9.32 7.26 10.28
C GLU A 77 -8.39 6.08 9.96
N ASP A 78 -8.45 5.04 10.80
CA ASP A 78 -7.72 3.79 10.60
C ASP A 78 -8.40 2.88 9.57
N ALA A 79 -8.39 3.32 8.31
CA ALA A 79 -8.69 2.47 7.17
C ALA A 79 -7.39 1.85 6.63
N THR A 80 -7.38 0.54 6.41
CA THR A 80 -6.29 -0.18 5.72
C THR A 80 -6.68 -0.38 4.25
N PRO A 81 -6.18 0.46 3.33
CA PRO A 81 -6.58 0.35 1.93
C PRO A 81 -5.87 -0.86 1.29
N ALA A 82 -6.55 -1.59 0.40
CA ALA A 82 -6.06 -2.83 -0.19
C ALA A 82 -4.75 -2.61 -0.97
N CYS A 83 -3.78 -3.51 -0.89
CA CYS A 83 -2.60 -3.45 -1.77
C CYS A 83 -2.99 -3.78 -3.21
N PHE A 84 -2.28 -3.23 -4.18
CA PHE A 84 -2.47 -3.53 -5.61
C PHE A 84 -1.13 -3.58 -6.33
N ASP A 85 -1.10 -4.30 -7.44
CA ASP A 85 0.06 -4.40 -8.31
C ASP A 85 -0.02 -3.32 -9.40
N SER A 86 1.12 -2.78 -9.82
CA SER A 86 1.16 -1.78 -10.88
C SER A 86 0.73 -2.37 -12.23
N LEU A 87 -0.07 -1.62 -12.99
CA LEU A 87 -0.53 -2.05 -14.31
C LEU A 87 0.58 -1.80 -15.36
N PRO A 88 0.90 -2.78 -16.21
CA PRO A 88 1.74 -2.51 -17.37
C PRO A 88 1.00 -1.53 -18.30
N PHE A 89 1.75 -0.57 -18.84
CA PHE A 89 1.25 0.38 -19.82
C PHE A 89 2.36 0.74 -20.80
N THR A 90 1.99 1.16 -22.00
CA THR A 90 2.94 1.66 -22.99
C THR A 90 2.96 3.19 -22.87
N PRO A 91 4.10 3.81 -22.49
CA PRO A 91 4.16 5.25 -22.35
C PRO A 91 4.09 5.93 -23.72
N HIS A 92 3.33 7.02 -23.81
CA HIS A 92 3.36 7.92 -24.98
C HIS A 92 4.65 8.72 -25.02
N ASP A 93 5.17 9.07 -23.85
CA ASP A 93 6.45 9.74 -23.67
C ASP A 93 7.57 8.71 -23.44
N THR A 94 8.39 8.48 -24.46
CA THR A 94 9.43 7.43 -24.46
C THR A 94 10.56 7.69 -23.48
N ASP A 95 10.85 8.94 -23.17
CA ASP A 95 12.00 9.31 -22.32
C ASP A 95 11.62 9.47 -20.85
N LEU A 96 10.43 8.98 -20.45
CA LEU A 96 10.13 8.80 -19.04
C LEU A 96 11.12 7.83 -18.41
N ASP A 97 11.73 8.24 -17.31
CA ASP A 97 12.59 7.36 -16.52
C ASP A 97 11.76 6.29 -15.77
N THR A 98 12.45 5.31 -15.19
CA THR A 98 11.79 4.18 -14.51
C THR A 98 10.95 4.60 -13.30
N CYS A 99 11.38 5.61 -12.53
CA CYS A 99 10.62 6.11 -11.38
C CYS A 99 9.34 6.84 -11.83
N GLN A 100 9.43 7.62 -12.92
CA GLN A 100 8.30 8.29 -13.54
C GLN A 100 7.32 7.28 -14.13
N ARG A 101 7.80 6.24 -14.84
CA ARG A 101 6.95 5.13 -15.33
C ARG A 101 6.25 4.41 -14.19
N LEU A 102 6.97 4.10 -13.11
CA LEU A 102 6.40 3.48 -11.92
C LEU A 102 5.29 4.36 -11.30
N ALA A 103 5.51 5.67 -11.21
CA ALA A 103 4.53 6.62 -10.70
C ALA A 103 3.24 6.59 -11.54
N VAL A 104 3.36 6.66 -12.88
CA VAL A 104 2.21 6.54 -13.79
C VAL A 104 1.49 5.21 -13.60
N ALA A 105 2.22 4.09 -13.59
CA ALA A 105 1.65 2.76 -13.45
C ALA A 105 0.87 2.59 -12.13
N ARG A 106 1.37 3.15 -11.03
CA ARG A 106 0.71 3.11 -9.71
C ARG A 106 -0.51 4.02 -9.64
N ILE A 107 -0.46 5.21 -10.23
CA ILE A 107 -1.61 6.11 -10.30
C ILE A 107 -2.75 5.45 -11.09
N LEU A 108 -2.44 4.81 -12.22
CA LEU A 108 -3.44 4.14 -13.06
C LEU A 108 -3.98 2.85 -12.42
N ALA A 109 -3.18 2.13 -11.65
CA ALA A 109 -3.58 0.89 -11.00
C ALA A 109 -4.31 1.09 -9.67
N SER A 110 -4.16 2.26 -9.04
CA SER A 110 -4.74 2.49 -7.72
C SER A 110 -6.27 2.40 -7.75
N PRO A 111 -6.89 1.61 -6.85
CA PRO A 111 -8.34 1.51 -6.79
C PRO A 111 -9.00 2.74 -6.17
N ASP A 112 -8.25 3.52 -5.37
CA ASP A 112 -8.79 4.59 -4.52
C ASP A 112 -7.82 5.77 -4.34
N LEU A 113 -6.61 5.55 -3.80
CA LEU A 113 -5.64 6.61 -3.47
C LEU A 113 -4.22 6.27 -3.95
N SER A 114 -3.58 7.21 -4.64
CA SER A 114 -2.15 7.18 -4.96
C SER A 114 -1.48 8.48 -4.50
N LEU A 115 -0.24 8.37 -4.05
CA LEU A 115 0.59 9.47 -3.60
C LEU A 115 1.83 9.55 -4.49
N LEU A 116 2.13 10.74 -5.00
CA LEU A 116 3.36 11.03 -5.69
C LEU A 116 4.04 12.18 -4.95
N GLN A 117 5.28 11.97 -4.54
CA GLN A 117 6.14 13.05 -4.09
C GLN A 117 7.34 13.12 -5.00
N GLY A 118 7.83 14.33 -5.23
CA GLY A 118 9.06 14.52 -5.97
C GLY A 118 9.52 15.94 -5.77
N THR A 119 10.81 16.15 -5.89
CA THR A 119 11.38 17.49 -5.70
C THR A 119 11.18 18.33 -6.97
N ALA A 120 11.47 19.63 -6.91
CA ALA A 120 11.43 20.44 -8.12
C ALA A 120 12.45 19.93 -9.14
N GLY A 121 12.06 19.84 -10.42
CA GLY A 121 12.91 19.28 -11.49
C GLY A 121 12.79 17.75 -11.70
N THR A 122 12.12 17.01 -10.83
CA THR A 122 11.97 15.52 -10.94
C THR A 122 10.91 15.05 -11.94
N GLY A 123 10.13 15.97 -12.51
CA GLY A 123 9.22 15.66 -13.61
C GLY A 123 7.80 15.31 -13.21
N LYS A 124 7.34 15.75 -12.03
CA LYS A 124 5.94 15.61 -11.60
C LYS A 124 4.93 16.05 -12.68
N SER A 125 5.11 17.23 -13.29
CA SER A 125 4.23 17.69 -14.38
C SER A 125 4.30 16.82 -15.64
N ARG A 126 5.44 16.15 -15.90
CA ARG A 126 5.58 15.17 -17.00
C ARG A 126 4.80 13.89 -16.68
N VAL A 127 4.88 13.41 -15.44
CA VAL A 127 4.06 12.29 -14.93
C VAL A 127 2.58 12.62 -15.00
N ILE A 128 2.16 13.81 -14.56
CA ILE A 128 0.76 14.29 -14.67
C ILE A 128 0.32 14.26 -16.13
N THR A 129 1.11 14.85 -17.03
CA THR A 129 0.82 14.86 -18.47
C THR A 129 0.63 13.44 -19.01
N GLU A 130 1.53 12.51 -18.66
CA GLU A 130 1.42 11.13 -19.12
C GLU A 130 0.19 10.43 -18.54
N VAL A 131 -0.11 10.61 -17.24
CA VAL A 131 -1.34 10.10 -16.62
C VAL A 131 -2.57 10.57 -17.41
N LEU A 132 -2.62 11.85 -17.80
CA LEU A 132 -3.75 12.40 -18.57
C LEU A 132 -3.89 11.79 -19.96
N ARG A 133 -2.77 11.54 -20.66
CA ARG A 133 -2.80 10.82 -21.94
C ARG A 133 -3.30 9.39 -21.77
N GLN A 134 -2.83 8.72 -20.72
CA GLN A 134 -3.15 7.33 -20.40
C GLN A 134 -4.62 7.14 -19.98
N THR A 135 -5.16 8.04 -19.14
CA THR A 135 -6.57 7.99 -18.75
C THR A 135 -7.48 8.29 -19.94
N ARG A 136 -7.12 9.28 -20.77
CA ARG A 136 -7.85 9.57 -22.01
C ARG A 136 -7.88 8.39 -22.97
N ALA A 137 -6.75 7.72 -23.19
CA ALA A 137 -6.68 6.53 -24.05
C ALA A 137 -7.59 5.38 -23.54
N ARG A 138 -7.82 5.32 -22.23
CA ARG A 138 -8.75 4.37 -21.57
C ARG A 138 -10.21 4.85 -21.55
N GLY A 139 -10.49 6.06 -22.04
CA GLY A 139 -11.81 6.69 -21.98
C GLY A 139 -12.23 7.13 -20.58
N TRP A 140 -11.28 7.29 -19.65
CA TRP A 140 -11.56 7.73 -18.28
C TRP A 140 -11.75 9.25 -18.22
N ARG A 141 -12.75 9.70 -17.46
CA ARG A 141 -12.92 11.12 -17.15
C ARG A 141 -11.95 11.51 -16.04
N THR A 142 -11.10 12.50 -16.29
CA THR A 142 -10.05 12.94 -15.39
C THR A 142 -10.18 14.42 -15.06
N LEU A 143 -10.21 14.75 -13.78
CA LEU A 143 -10.12 16.12 -13.29
C LEU A 143 -8.70 16.38 -12.78
N VAL A 144 -8.07 17.47 -13.22
CA VAL A 144 -6.76 17.92 -12.73
C VAL A 144 -6.93 19.26 -12.05
N ILE A 145 -6.46 19.35 -10.82
CA ILE A 145 -6.40 20.59 -10.06
C ILE A 145 -4.93 20.93 -9.84
N SER A 146 -4.52 22.12 -10.26
CA SER A 146 -3.15 22.62 -10.13
C SER A 146 -3.17 24.15 -10.16
N SER A 147 -2.08 24.80 -9.80
CA SER A 147 -1.93 26.25 -10.01
C SER A 147 -2.04 26.61 -11.50
N PRO A 148 -2.37 27.87 -11.85
CA PRO A 148 -2.45 28.30 -13.25
C PRO A 148 -1.18 27.98 -14.07
N ASN A 149 0.00 28.11 -13.44
CA ASN A 149 1.28 27.78 -14.07
C ASN A 149 1.45 26.27 -14.26
N GLY A 150 1.09 25.46 -13.27
CA GLY A 150 1.14 23.99 -13.38
C GLY A 150 0.18 23.44 -14.43
N LEU A 151 -1.04 23.99 -14.52
CA LEU A 151 -2.00 23.68 -15.58
C LEU A 151 -1.44 24.05 -16.95
N ASN A 152 -0.99 25.29 -17.15
CA ASN A 152 -0.39 25.73 -18.42
C ASN A 152 0.75 24.83 -18.85
N GLN A 153 1.60 24.39 -17.91
CA GLN A 153 2.73 23.54 -18.19
C GLN A 153 2.33 22.11 -18.60
N CYS A 154 1.22 21.59 -18.06
CA CYS A 154 0.64 20.32 -18.51
C CYS A 154 -0.03 20.48 -19.88
N LEU A 155 -0.76 21.59 -20.09
CA LEU A 155 -1.48 21.89 -21.34
C LEU A 155 -0.54 22.05 -22.52
N GLN A 156 0.64 22.68 -22.35
CA GLN A 156 1.63 22.79 -23.43
C GLN A 156 2.11 21.44 -23.96
N ARG A 157 2.02 20.38 -23.15
CA ARG A 157 2.41 19.01 -23.54
C ARG A 157 1.22 18.17 -23.98
N LEU A 158 0.00 18.67 -23.84
CA LEU A 158 -1.22 18.03 -24.30
C LEU A 158 -1.69 18.72 -25.58
N ASP A 159 -2.43 18.00 -26.42
CA ASP A 159 -3.06 18.63 -27.56
C ASP A 159 -4.22 19.53 -27.04
N PRO A 160 -4.22 20.84 -27.35
CA PRO A 160 -5.20 21.79 -26.84
C PRO A 160 -6.66 21.40 -27.15
N GLN A 161 -6.88 20.57 -28.17
CA GLN A 161 -8.22 20.11 -28.55
C GLN A 161 -8.79 19.02 -27.60
N GLN A 162 -8.02 18.61 -26.60
CA GLN A 162 -8.30 17.40 -25.81
C GLN A 162 -8.52 17.69 -24.31
N VAL A 163 -8.45 18.96 -23.90
CA VAL A 163 -8.57 19.39 -22.50
C VAL A 163 -9.51 20.58 -22.40
N VAL A 164 -10.42 20.54 -21.43
CA VAL A 164 -11.24 21.69 -21.04
C VAL A 164 -10.62 22.37 -19.83
N CYS A 165 -10.34 23.66 -19.92
CA CYS A 165 -9.75 24.42 -18.82
C CYS A 165 -10.77 25.38 -18.21
N LEU A 166 -10.97 25.26 -16.91
CA LEU A 166 -11.78 26.15 -16.10
C LEU A 166 -10.86 27.20 -15.47
N GLY A 167 -10.92 28.38 -16.08
CA GLY A 167 -10.34 29.66 -15.69
C GLY A 167 -8.81 29.77 -15.56
N GLY A 168 -8.37 31.03 -15.55
CA GLY A 168 -6.98 31.47 -15.71
C GLY A 168 -6.89 32.82 -16.43
N SER A 169 -6.04 33.73 -15.93
CA SER A 169 -5.75 35.03 -16.54
C SER A 169 -4.69 34.97 -17.67
N GLY A 170 -4.59 33.85 -18.38
CA GLY A 170 -3.66 33.63 -19.50
C GLY A 170 -4.30 32.77 -20.61
N PRO A 171 -3.96 33.01 -21.89
CA PRO A 171 -4.91 33.31 -22.96
C PRO A 171 -6.03 32.26 -23.12
N PRO A 172 -7.20 32.44 -22.45
CA PRO A 172 -8.36 31.56 -22.59
C PRO A 172 -9.32 32.05 -23.70
N ALA A 173 -9.18 33.29 -24.16
CA ALA A 173 -10.19 33.95 -24.99
C ALA A 173 -10.15 33.58 -26.47
N LEU A 174 -9.00 33.14 -27.00
CA LEU A 174 -8.84 32.73 -28.42
C LEU A 174 -8.80 31.21 -28.62
N LEU A 175 -8.54 30.44 -27.55
CA LEU A 175 -8.52 28.97 -27.59
C LEU A 175 -9.93 28.37 -27.45
N LEU A 176 -10.84 29.02 -26.70
CA LEU A 176 -12.21 28.52 -26.50
C LEU A 176 -13.01 28.38 -27.81
N ALA A 177 -12.91 29.34 -28.74
CA ALA A 177 -13.74 29.35 -29.94
C ALA A 177 -13.45 28.18 -30.90
N ASN A 178 -12.17 27.79 -31.07
CA ASN A 178 -11.79 26.64 -31.89
C ASN A 178 -11.87 25.30 -31.11
N GLN A 179 -11.77 25.33 -29.78
CA GLN A 179 -11.95 24.15 -28.93
C GLN A 179 -13.41 23.73 -28.79
N MET A 180 -14.36 24.67 -28.76
CA MET A 180 -15.79 24.38 -28.59
C MET A 180 -16.34 23.44 -29.66
N GLU A 181 -15.89 23.56 -30.91
CA GLU A 181 -16.35 22.67 -31.98
C GLU A 181 -15.79 21.25 -31.82
N VAL A 182 -14.52 21.10 -31.43
CA VAL A 182 -13.94 19.77 -31.16
C VAL A 182 -14.58 19.13 -29.93
N LEU A 183 -14.80 19.90 -28.87
CA LEU A 183 -15.47 19.44 -27.65
C LEU A 183 -16.92 19.06 -27.91
N ARG A 184 -17.63 19.79 -28.77
CA ARG A 184 -18.97 19.44 -29.24
C ARG A 184 -18.98 18.12 -30.00
N LEU A 185 -18.04 17.92 -30.93
CA LEU A 185 -17.93 16.66 -31.67
C LEU A 185 -17.58 15.48 -30.75
N GLN A 186 -16.71 15.70 -29.76
CA GLN A 186 -16.43 14.71 -28.72
C GLN A 186 -17.65 14.40 -27.88
N ALA A 187 -18.40 15.43 -27.46
CA ALA A 187 -19.65 15.29 -26.71
C ALA A 187 -20.68 14.45 -27.46
N ILE A 188 -20.87 14.74 -28.76
CA ILE A 188 -21.73 13.95 -29.64
C ILE A 188 -21.27 12.48 -29.67
N ALA A 189 -19.98 12.23 -29.89
CA ALA A 189 -19.45 10.88 -29.95
C ALA A 189 -19.62 10.11 -28.62
N THR A 190 -19.40 10.76 -27.47
CA THR A 190 -19.61 10.14 -26.15
C THR A 190 -21.08 9.84 -25.90
N SER A 191 -21.97 10.79 -26.19
CA SER A 191 -23.40 10.62 -25.96
C SER A 191 -24.01 9.58 -26.91
N GLN A 192 -23.47 9.44 -28.12
CA GLN A 192 -23.82 8.33 -29.03
C GLN A 192 -23.46 6.97 -28.43
N ARG A 193 -22.25 6.82 -27.87
CA ARG A 193 -21.84 5.57 -27.23
C ARG A 193 -22.70 5.22 -26.02
N GLU A 194 -23.03 6.20 -25.18
CA GLU A 194 -23.92 6.00 -24.04
C GLU A 194 -25.33 5.58 -24.48
N LEU A 195 -25.86 6.26 -25.49
CA LEU A 195 -27.14 5.92 -26.09
C LEU A 195 -27.15 4.50 -26.66
N ASP A 196 -26.09 4.11 -27.38
CA ASP A 196 -25.95 2.76 -27.92
C ASP A 196 -25.86 1.71 -26.80
N ALA A 197 -25.12 2.00 -25.72
CA ALA A 197 -25.04 1.14 -24.56
C ALA A 197 -26.41 0.98 -23.88
N VAL A 198 -27.18 2.06 -23.72
CA VAL A 198 -28.55 2.01 -23.17
C VAL A 198 -29.47 1.24 -24.11
N ARG A 199 -29.40 1.47 -25.43
CA ARG A 199 -30.18 0.74 -26.44
C ARG A 199 -29.88 -0.76 -26.41
N GLN A 200 -28.60 -1.15 -26.33
CA GLN A 200 -28.21 -2.54 -26.17
C GLN A 200 -28.74 -3.15 -24.87
N ARG A 201 -28.76 -2.38 -23.77
CA ARG A 201 -29.27 -2.83 -22.48
C ARG A 201 -30.78 -3.04 -22.52
N ILE A 202 -31.53 -2.14 -23.16
CA ILE A 202 -32.97 -2.28 -23.42
C ILE A 202 -33.23 -3.50 -24.33
N ALA A 203 -32.45 -3.67 -25.41
CA ALA A 203 -32.62 -4.79 -26.34
C ALA A 203 -32.31 -6.16 -25.70
N LYS A 204 -31.46 -6.20 -24.67
CA LYS A 204 -31.15 -7.41 -23.88
C LYS A 204 -32.17 -7.70 -22.78
N LEU A 205 -33.10 -6.79 -22.50
CA LEU A 205 -34.15 -7.07 -21.51
C LEU A 205 -35.09 -8.14 -22.07
N PRO A 206 -35.34 -9.23 -21.33
CA PRO A 206 -36.34 -10.20 -21.73
C PRO A 206 -37.72 -9.53 -21.73
N ALA A 207 -38.56 -9.93 -22.68
CA ALA A 207 -39.95 -9.48 -22.73
C ALA A 207 -40.64 -9.83 -21.41
N ARG A 208 -41.40 -8.88 -20.87
CA ARG A 208 -42.07 -9.01 -19.57
C ARG A 208 -42.91 -10.29 -19.49
N ASP A 209 -43.64 -10.60 -20.56
CA ASP A 209 -44.51 -11.79 -20.62
C ASP A 209 -43.73 -13.11 -20.60
N ASP A 210 -42.56 -13.15 -21.24
CA ASP A 210 -41.70 -14.34 -21.24
C ASP A 210 -41.05 -14.55 -19.87
N LEU A 211 -40.65 -13.46 -19.22
CA LEU A 211 -40.06 -13.50 -17.89
C LEU A 211 -41.08 -13.91 -16.82
N ILE A 212 -42.34 -13.44 -16.91
CA ILE A 212 -43.44 -13.89 -16.04
C ILE A 212 -43.73 -15.37 -16.27
N ARG A 213 -43.83 -15.81 -17.52
CA ARG A 213 -44.08 -17.22 -17.85
C ARG A 213 -43.00 -18.14 -17.26
N HIS A 214 -41.75 -17.74 -17.39
CA HIS A 214 -40.63 -18.52 -16.87
C HIS A 214 -40.59 -18.52 -15.33
N ALA A 215 -40.94 -17.40 -14.68
CA ALA A 215 -41.09 -17.33 -13.24
C ALA A 215 -42.19 -18.28 -12.73
N ASP A 216 -43.36 -18.32 -13.40
CA ASP A 216 -44.45 -19.23 -13.07
C ASP A 216 -44.04 -20.71 -13.23
N GLU A 217 -43.32 -21.05 -14.30
CA GLU A 217 -42.79 -22.40 -14.53
C GLU A 217 -41.88 -22.87 -13.39
N ILE A 218 -40.97 -21.99 -12.93
CA ILE A 218 -40.06 -22.29 -11.83
C ILE A 218 -40.82 -22.46 -10.52
N LEU A 219 -41.80 -21.59 -10.21
CA LEU A 219 -42.62 -21.71 -9.00
C LEU A 219 -43.42 -23.02 -8.99
N LEU A 220 -44.02 -23.40 -10.13
CA LEU A 220 -44.70 -24.68 -10.30
C LEU A 220 -43.75 -25.87 -10.08
N LYS A 221 -42.52 -25.79 -10.59
CA LYS A 221 -41.49 -26.82 -10.41
C LYS A 221 -41.07 -26.95 -8.94
N VAL A 222 -40.79 -25.83 -8.27
CA VAL A 222 -40.41 -25.79 -6.84
C VAL A 222 -41.53 -26.36 -5.96
N ALA A 223 -42.78 -25.98 -6.22
CA ALA A 223 -43.93 -26.51 -5.49
C ALA A 223 -44.03 -28.05 -5.63
N ARG A 224 -43.88 -28.58 -6.86
CA ARG A 224 -43.89 -30.02 -7.14
C ARG A 224 -42.73 -30.75 -6.44
N LEU A 225 -41.52 -30.20 -6.47
CA LEU A 225 -40.35 -30.81 -5.83
C LEU A 225 -40.46 -30.82 -4.31
N ARG A 226 -40.98 -29.76 -3.69
CA ARG A 226 -41.26 -29.72 -2.24
C ARG A 226 -42.30 -30.76 -1.83
N THR A 227 -43.36 -30.94 -2.61
CA THR A 227 -44.33 -32.00 -2.35
C THR A 227 -43.71 -33.39 -2.49
N ALA A 228 -42.90 -33.62 -3.52
CA ALA A 228 -42.22 -34.90 -3.73
C ALA A 228 -41.24 -35.22 -2.60
N LEU A 229 -40.52 -34.22 -2.07
CA LEU A 229 -39.62 -34.35 -0.93
C LEU A 229 -40.37 -34.74 0.36
N ALA A 230 -41.53 -34.12 0.60
CA ALA A 230 -42.37 -34.47 1.73
C ALA A 230 -42.91 -35.91 1.62
N ASP A 231 -43.26 -36.36 0.42
CA ASP A 231 -43.74 -37.72 0.18
C ASP A 231 -42.63 -38.77 0.32
N THR A 232 -41.41 -38.50 -0.17
CA THR A 232 -40.25 -39.40 0.05
C THR A 232 -39.88 -39.50 1.52
N SER A 233 -39.97 -38.40 2.28
CA SER A 233 -39.77 -38.42 3.74
C SER A 233 -40.79 -39.33 4.44
N LYS A 234 -42.08 -39.21 4.09
CA LYS A 234 -43.13 -40.11 4.63
C LYS A 234 -42.91 -41.57 4.27
N GLN A 235 -42.39 -41.85 3.07
CA GLN A 235 -42.05 -43.21 2.65
C GLN A 235 -40.87 -43.77 3.45
N MET A 236 -39.86 -42.96 3.78
CA MET A 236 -38.76 -43.39 4.66
C MET A 236 -39.26 -43.73 6.06
N ASP A 237 -40.15 -42.91 6.63
CA ASP A 237 -40.68 -43.13 7.98
C ASP A 237 -41.57 -44.38 8.08
N SER A 238 -42.28 -44.72 7.00
CA SER A 238 -43.17 -45.90 6.93
C SER A 238 -42.51 -47.17 6.38
N LEU A 239 -41.25 -47.12 5.94
CA LEU A 239 -40.59 -48.24 5.25
C LEU A 239 -40.57 -49.53 6.07
N ASN A 240 -40.27 -49.44 7.37
CA ASN A 240 -40.19 -50.61 8.24
C ASN A 240 -41.56 -51.26 8.47
N THR A 241 -42.64 -50.49 8.52
CA THR A 241 -44.00 -51.01 8.73
C THR A 241 -44.56 -51.60 7.44
N THR A 242 -44.34 -50.95 6.29
CA THR A 242 -44.73 -51.48 4.98
C THR A 242 -44.00 -52.77 4.67
N LEU A 243 -42.68 -52.82 4.83
CA LEU A 243 -41.89 -54.02 4.55
C LEU A 243 -42.28 -55.18 5.48
N ALA A 244 -42.59 -54.92 6.75
CA ALA A 244 -43.05 -55.98 7.66
C ALA A 244 -44.30 -56.70 7.15
N SER A 245 -45.21 -55.98 6.47
CA SER A 245 -46.42 -56.57 5.89
C SER A 245 -46.17 -57.33 4.58
N GLU A 246 -45.18 -56.90 3.79
CA GLU A 246 -44.84 -57.48 2.48
C GLU A 246 -43.81 -58.61 2.57
N PHE A 247 -43.00 -58.66 3.63
CA PHE A 247 -41.83 -59.54 3.70
C PHE A 247 -42.19 -61.03 3.50
N ALA A 248 -43.35 -61.45 4.00
CA ALA A 248 -43.81 -62.83 3.88
C ALA A 248 -44.19 -63.24 2.45
N SER A 249 -44.51 -62.29 1.56
CA SER A 249 -44.92 -62.53 0.18
C SER A 249 -43.82 -62.29 -0.86
N LEU A 250 -42.62 -61.88 -0.44
CA LEU A 250 -41.50 -61.65 -1.35
C LEU A 250 -41.05 -62.96 -2.04
N PRO A 251 -40.72 -62.94 -3.34
CA PRO A 251 -40.26 -64.13 -4.05
C PRO A 251 -39.04 -64.81 -3.41
N ALA A 252 -38.11 -64.02 -2.86
CA ALA A 252 -36.91 -64.53 -2.19
C ALA A 252 -37.23 -65.24 -0.87
N THR A 253 -38.18 -64.73 -0.07
CA THR A 253 -38.59 -65.34 1.19
C THR A 253 -39.41 -66.60 0.98
N LEU A 254 -40.31 -66.59 -0.01
CA LEU A 254 -41.05 -67.78 -0.44
C LEU A 254 -40.10 -68.87 -0.98
N LYS A 255 -39.11 -68.50 -1.80
CA LYS A 255 -38.11 -69.44 -2.30
C LYS A 255 -37.31 -70.08 -1.16
N LEU A 256 -36.85 -69.29 -0.18
CA LEU A 256 -36.11 -69.79 0.98
C LEU A 256 -36.97 -70.75 1.83
N ARG A 257 -38.21 -70.37 2.13
CA ARG A 257 -39.16 -71.23 2.88
C ARG A 257 -39.42 -72.56 2.16
N ASN A 258 -39.64 -72.51 0.85
CA ASN A 258 -39.86 -73.73 0.05
C ASN A 258 -38.63 -74.64 0.07
N THR A 259 -37.42 -74.09 -0.06
CA THR A 259 -36.18 -74.89 0.02
C THR A 259 -35.95 -75.52 1.41
N HIS A 260 -36.27 -74.80 2.48
CA HIS A 260 -36.21 -75.37 3.84
C HIS A 260 -37.26 -76.45 4.04
N GLN A 261 -38.48 -76.23 3.54
CA GLN A 261 -39.55 -77.23 3.61
C GLN A 261 -39.19 -78.52 2.86
N THR A 262 -38.53 -78.42 1.70
CA THR A 262 -38.03 -79.61 0.99
C THR A 262 -36.98 -80.36 1.82
N VAL A 263 -36.00 -79.65 2.41
CA VAL A 263 -34.96 -80.25 3.25
C VAL A 263 -35.56 -80.94 4.48
N VAL A 264 -36.50 -80.29 5.15
CA VAL A 264 -37.20 -80.85 6.32
C VAL A 264 -38.01 -82.09 5.92
N SER A 265 -38.68 -82.08 4.76
CA SER A 265 -39.43 -83.24 4.28
C SER A 265 -38.52 -84.43 3.95
N GLU A 266 -37.36 -84.19 3.34
CA GLU A 266 -36.36 -85.23 3.06
C GLU A 266 -35.78 -85.82 4.36
N MET A 267 -35.49 -84.98 5.36
CA MET A 267 -35.02 -85.42 6.67
C MET A 267 -36.07 -86.26 7.39
N ALA A 268 -37.34 -85.85 7.34
CA ALA A 268 -38.45 -86.60 7.93
C ALA A 268 -38.63 -87.96 7.26
N GLN A 269 -38.51 -88.03 5.93
CA GLN A 269 -38.59 -89.29 5.18
C GLN A 269 -37.42 -90.23 5.53
N ARG A 270 -36.19 -89.71 5.60
CA ARG A 270 -35.01 -90.50 6.02
C ARG A 270 -35.17 -91.05 7.45
N ALA A 271 -35.68 -90.24 8.38
CA ALA A 271 -35.96 -90.68 9.75
C ALA A 271 -37.00 -91.82 9.78
N GLU A 272 -38.05 -91.72 8.97
CA GLU A 272 -39.09 -92.74 8.89
C GLU A 272 -38.57 -94.05 8.27
N ASP A 273 -37.73 -93.99 7.25
CA ASP A 273 -37.08 -95.16 6.67
C ASP A 273 -36.15 -95.86 7.69
N ILE A 274 -35.43 -95.09 8.50
CA ILE A 274 -34.59 -95.62 9.60
C ILE A 274 -35.48 -96.24 10.69
N ARG A 275 -36.62 -95.63 11.05
CA ARG A 275 -37.57 -96.23 12.00
C ARG A 275 -38.15 -97.55 11.51
N LYS A 276 -38.50 -97.65 10.23
CA LYS A 276 -38.97 -98.91 9.62
C LYS A 276 -37.89 -99.98 9.68
N ARG A 277 -36.63 -99.62 9.39
CA ARG A 277 -35.48 -100.54 9.55
C ARG A 277 -35.29 -100.97 11.00
N LEU A 278 -35.37 -100.05 11.96
CA LEU A 278 -35.33 -100.37 13.39
C LEU A 278 -36.44 -101.34 13.80
N ALA A 279 -37.67 -101.11 13.37
CA ALA A 279 -38.80 -102.01 13.65
C ALA A 279 -38.59 -103.40 13.05
N ALA A 280 -38.01 -103.50 11.85
CA ALA A 280 -37.66 -104.77 11.21
C ALA A 280 -36.55 -105.51 11.98
N ILE A 281 -35.46 -104.81 12.34
CA ILE A 281 -34.36 -105.38 13.13
C ILE A 281 -34.87 -105.84 14.51
N GLU A 282 -35.74 -105.06 15.16
CA GLU A 282 -36.35 -105.44 16.45
C GLU A 282 -37.29 -106.65 16.32
N ALA A 283 -38.06 -106.75 15.23
CA ALA A 283 -38.92 -107.91 14.96
C ALA A 283 -38.09 -109.19 14.73
N GLU A 284 -37.00 -109.10 13.97
CA GLU A 284 -36.04 -110.19 13.78
C GLU A 284 -35.39 -110.61 15.11
N ARG A 285 -34.99 -109.64 15.93
CA ARG A 285 -34.41 -109.89 17.27
C ARG A 285 -35.41 -110.61 18.18
N ARG A 286 -36.69 -110.19 18.18
CA ARG A 286 -37.77 -110.85 18.95
C ARG A 286 -38.01 -112.29 18.47
N ALA A 287 -38.04 -112.51 17.15
CA ALA A 287 -38.19 -113.85 16.59
C ALA A 287 -37.01 -114.77 16.97
N ARG A 288 -35.78 -114.26 16.89
CA ARG A 288 -34.56 -114.99 17.29
C ARG A 288 -34.51 -115.27 18.79
N ALA A 289 -34.95 -114.33 19.63
CA ALA A 289 -35.01 -114.50 21.09
C ALA A 289 -35.97 -115.61 21.55
N VAL A 290 -37.00 -115.93 20.76
CA VAL A 290 -37.91 -117.07 21.01
C VAL A 290 -37.32 -118.40 20.50
N LEU A 291 -36.52 -118.36 19.42
CA LEU A 291 -35.87 -119.52 18.82
C LEU A 291 -34.67 -120.04 19.63
N LEU A 292 -33.91 -119.16 20.29
CA LEU A 292 -32.75 -119.56 21.09
C LEU A 292 -33.09 -120.51 22.25
N PRO A 293 -34.09 -120.25 23.11
CA PRO A 293 -34.48 -121.18 24.17
C PRO A 293 -35.01 -122.52 23.67
N THR A 294 -35.70 -122.53 22.52
CA THR A 294 -36.24 -123.75 21.92
C THR A 294 -35.15 -124.62 21.28
N LEU A 295 -34.15 -124.01 20.64
CA LEU A 295 -32.95 -124.71 20.16
C LEU A 295 -32.10 -125.21 21.33
N GLN A 296 -32.00 -124.44 22.43
CA GLN A 296 -31.31 -124.87 23.66
C GLN A 296 -31.98 -126.10 24.29
N ALA A 297 -33.31 -126.12 24.35
CA ALA A 297 -34.08 -127.27 24.84
C ALA A 297 -33.90 -128.54 23.97
N GLN A 298 -33.70 -128.39 22.65
CA GLN A 298 -33.38 -129.50 21.75
C GLN A 298 -31.97 -130.05 21.96
N ILE A 299 -30.98 -129.19 22.23
CA ILE A 299 -29.62 -129.59 22.60
C ILE A 299 -29.65 -130.37 23.93
N ASP A 300 -30.36 -129.85 24.94
CA ASP A 300 -30.50 -130.49 26.25
C ASP A 300 -31.20 -131.86 26.18
N ALA A 301 -32.27 -131.98 25.39
CA ALA A 301 -32.98 -133.25 25.18
C ALA A 301 -32.09 -134.30 24.48
N ARG A 302 -31.23 -133.87 23.55
CA ARG A 302 -30.27 -134.73 22.84
C ARG A 302 -29.12 -135.18 23.74
N GLN A 303 -28.58 -134.29 24.59
CA GLN A 303 -27.52 -134.62 25.54
C GLN A 303 -28.01 -135.54 26.69
N LYS A 304 -29.29 -135.43 27.08
CA LYS A 304 -29.89 -136.21 28.18
C LYS A 304 -30.59 -137.51 27.72
N GLY A 305 -30.61 -137.83 26.42
CA GLY A 305 -31.14 -139.10 25.88
C GLY A 305 -32.66 -139.28 25.93
N GLN A 306 -33.44 -138.20 25.84
CA GLN A 306 -34.90 -138.21 26.06
C GLN A 306 -35.71 -138.52 24.78
N TRP A 307 -35.63 -139.76 24.30
CA TRP A 307 -36.25 -140.24 23.05
C TRP A 307 -37.79 -140.23 23.03
N TRP A 308 -38.45 -140.00 24.18
CA TRP A 308 -39.91 -139.81 24.28
C TRP A 308 -40.35 -138.35 24.16
N SER A 309 -39.42 -137.39 24.12
CA SER A 309 -39.77 -135.96 24.02
C SER A 309 -39.92 -135.51 22.57
N LEU A 310 -40.92 -134.67 22.30
CA LEU A 310 -41.16 -134.09 20.97
C LEU A 310 -39.92 -133.30 20.48
N ALA A 311 -39.19 -132.65 21.40
CA ALA A 311 -37.97 -131.90 21.11
C ALA A 311 -36.81 -132.77 20.60
N TRP A 312 -36.67 -134.01 21.08
CA TRP A 312 -35.63 -134.94 20.63
C TRP A 312 -35.86 -135.42 19.18
N TRP A 313 -37.11 -135.77 18.84
CA TRP A 313 -37.48 -136.16 17.46
C TRP A 313 -37.33 -135.00 16.47
N ILE A 314 -37.69 -133.77 16.86
CA ILE A 314 -37.49 -132.57 16.03
C ILE A 314 -35.99 -132.32 15.76
N ALA A 315 -35.12 -132.57 16.73
CA ALA A 315 -33.66 -132.42 16.57
C ALA A 315 -33.02 -133.51 15.68
N LEU A 316 -33.64 -134.69 15.55
CA LEU A 316 -33.15 -135.78 14.69
C LEU A 316 -33.45 -135.51 13.21
N ILE A 317 -34.62 -134.94 12.91
CA ILE A 317 -35.09 -134.63 11.55
C ILE A 317 -34.56 -133.27 11.06
N GLY A 318 -34.27 -132.34 11.99
CA GLY A 318 -34.00 -130.92 11.69
C GLY A 318 -32.54 -130.49 11.50
N GLY A 319 -31.54 -131.38 11.48
CA GLY A 319 -30.10 -131.03 11.34
C GLY A 319 -29.36 -130.75 12.67
N ASP A 320 -28.09 -130.31 12.62
CA ASP A 320 -27.26 -130.06 13.82
C ASP A 320 -27.70 -128.79 14.60
N PRO A 321 -28.20 -128.92 15.85
CA PRO A 321 -28.69 -127.79 16.62
C PRO A 321 -27.57 -126.88 17.16
N VAL A 322 -26.33 -127.37 17.33
CA VAL A 322 -25.22 -126.55 17.86
C VAL A 322 -24.72 -125.53 16.84
N ALA A 323 -24.55 -125.96 15.58
CA ALA A 323 -24.23 -125.06 14.47
C ALA A 323 -25.30 -123.98 14.28
N LYS A 324 -26.59 -124.34 14.42
CA LYS A 324 -27.70 -123.39 14.34
C LYS A 324 -27.66 -122.34 15.46
N VAL A 325 -27.35 -122.72 16.69
CA VAL A 325 -27.19 -121.74 17.79
C VAL A 325 -26.07 -120.74 17.47
N GLN A 326 -24.88 -121.19 17.07
CA GLN A 326 -23.76 -120.29 16.73
C GLN A 326 -24.12 -119.32 15.60
N THR A 327 -24.79 -119.80 14.55
CA THR A 327 -25.25 -118.92 13.45
C THR A 327 -26.27 -117.89 13.93
N VAL A 328 -27.20 -118.27 14.81
CA VAL A 328 -28.22 -117.35 15.36
C VAL A 328 -27.58 -116.34 16.33
N THR A 329 -26.60 -116.73 17.15
CA THR A 329 -25.88 -115.82 18.06
C THR A 329 -25.06 -114.79 17.28
N HIS A 330 -24.34 -115.21 16.23
CA HIS A 330 -23.60 -114.28 15.38
C HIS A 330 -24.53 -113.28 14.66
N GLN A 331 -25.68 -113.76 14.18
CA GLN A 331 -26.72 -112.92 13.60
C GLN A 331 -27.37 -111.96 14.62
N GLN A 332 -27.36 -112.31 15.92
CA GLN A 332 -27.87 -111.46 16.98
C GLN A 332 -26.89 -110.34 17.35
N ASP A 333 -25.59 -110.63 17.43
CA ASP A 333 -24.55 -109.60 17.64
C ASP A 333 -24.51 -108.60 16.48
N GLN A 334 -24.69 -109.08 15.24
CA GLN A 334 -24.76 -108.21 14.07
C GLN A 334 -26.00 -107.31 14.13
N ALA A 335 -27.17 -107.86 14.48
CA ALA A 335 -28.39 -107.08 14.66
C ALA A 335 -28.28 -106.03 15.78
N ASP A 336 -27.55 -106.33 16.86
CA ASP A 336 -27.33 -105.38 17.96
C ASP A 336 -26.42 -104.21 17.55
N LYS A 337 -25.40 -104.45 16.71
CA LYS A 337 -24.58 -103.40 16.09
C LYS A 337 -25.38 -102.54 15.10
N ASP A 338 -26.20 -103.18 14.26
CA ASP A 338 -27.04 -102.49 13.28
C ASP A 338 -28.13 -101.64 13.97
N LEU A 339 -28.63 -102.10 15.12
CA LEU A 339 -29.57 -101.36 15.96
C LEU A 339 -28.91 -100.16 16.65
N ALA A 340 -27.70 -100.32 17.20
CA ALA A 340 -26.96 -99.22 17.81
C ALA A 340 -26.63 -98.12 16.79
N SER A 341 -26.12 -98.49 15.62
CA SER A 341 -25.81 -97.54 14.53
C SER A 341 -27.07 -96.86 13.97
N SER A 342 -28.18 -97.58 13.81
CA SER A 342 -29.46 -96.98 13.37
C SER A 342 -30.04 -96.01 14.40
N ARG A 343 -29.87 -96.26 15.71
CA ARG A 343 -30.29 -95.33 16.78
C ARG A 343 -29.44 -94.06 16.79
N GLU A 344 -28.13 -94.18 16.60
CA GLU A 344 -27.22 -93.04 16.52
C GLU A 344 -27.55 -92.15 15.30
N GLN A 345 -27.83 -92.75 14.14
CA GLN A 345 -28.28 -92.01 12.95
C GLN A 345 -29.61 -91.28 13.20
N LEU A 346 -30.56 -91.90 13.90
CA LEU A 346 -31.84 -91.28 14.23
C LEU A 346 -31.67 -90.10 15.19
N GLN A 347 -30.79 -90.23 16.20
CA GLN A 347 -30.44 -89.13 17.10
C GLN A 347 -29.77 -87.97 16.34
N SER A 348 -28.84 -88.28 15.43
CA SER A 348 -28.19 -87.27 14.59
C SER A 348 -29.18 -86.48 13.72
N ILE A 349 -30.16 -87.17 13.12
CA ILE A 349 -31.22 -86.51 12.34
C ILE A 349 -32.12 -85.66 13.24
N ALA A 350 -32.45 -86.12 14.45
CA ALA A 350 -33.24 -85.35 15.40
C ALA A 350 -32.53 -84.06 15.84
N ASP A 351 -31.22 -84.13 16.10
CA ASP A 351 -30.40 -82.97 16.44
C ASP A 351 -30.29 -81.98 15.27
N GLN A 352 -30.23 -82.47 14.03
CA GLN A 352 -30.28 -81.62 12.84
C GLN A 352 -31.65 -80.96 12.66
N GLN A 353 -32.75 -81.70 12.86
CA GLN A 353 -34.12 -81.16 12.82
C GLN A 353 -34.35 -80.08 13.87
N ALA A 354 -33.80 -80.24 15.07
CA ALA A 354 -33.91 -79.23 16.14
C ALA A 354 -33.19 -77.91 15.80
N LYS A 355 -32.15 -77.94 14.96
CA LYS A 355 -31.39 -76.75 14.54
C LYS A 355 -31.97 -76.05 13.31
N CYS A 356 -32.71 -76.76 12.46
CA CYS A 356 -33.25 -76.21 11.21
C CYS A 356 -34.08 -74.92 11.36
N PRO A 357 -35.02 -74.79 12.33
CA PRO A 357 -35.82 -73.57 12.48
C PRO A 357 -34.96 -72.34 12.78
N ALA A 358 -33.97 -72.47 13.68
CA ALA A 358 -33.08 -71.36 14.04
C ALA A 358 -32.22 -70.89 12.85
N VAL A 359 -31.82 -71.82 11.97
CA VAL A 359 -31.08 -71.48 10.74
C VAL A 359 -31.97 -70.74 9.74
N LEU A 360 -33.23 -71.17 9.58
CA LEU A 360 -34.20 -70.48 8.73
C LEU A 360 -34.49 -69.06 9.24
N ASP A 361 -34.72 -68.90 10.54
CA ASP A 361 -35.00 -67.60 11.16
C ASP A 361 -33.81 -66.63 10.99
N ALA A 362 -32.58 -67.09 11.24
CA ALA A 362 -31.38 -66.28 11.03
C ALA A 362 -31.18 -65.85 9.56
N GLN A 363 -31.48 -66.75 8.61
CA GLN A 363 -31.41 -66.42 7.18
C GLN A 363 -32.53 -65.46 6.74
N LEU A 364 -33.74 -65.60 7.29
CA LEU A 364 -34.85 -64.68 7.04
C LEU A 364 -34.55 -63.29 7.62
N ASP A 365 -33.97 -63.19 8.81
CA ASP A 365 -33.58 -61.91 9.41
C ASP A 365 -32.48 -61.21 8.60
N SER A 366 -31.48 -61.96 8.12
CA SER A 366 -30.43 -61.43 7.24
C SER A 366 -31.00 -60.91 5.91
N LEU A 367 -31.93 -61.65 5.28
CA LEU A 367 -32.62 -61.18 4.09
C LEU A 367 -33.46 -59.93 4.36
N ARG A 368 -34.18 -59.87 5.48
CA ARG A 368 -34.96 -58.70 5.90
C ARG A 368 -34.09 -57.46 6.04
N GLN A 369 -32.95 -57.59 6.71
CA GLN A 369 -32.00 -56.48 6.88
C GLN A 369 -31.46 -55.99 5.53
N SER A 370 -31.05 -56.91 4.65
CA SER A 370 -30.55 -56.54 3.31
C SER A 370 -31.61 -55.83 2.44
N GLU A 371 -32.88 -56.23 2.55
CA GLU A 371 -33.98 -55.62 1.80
C GLU A 371 -34.35 -54.23 2.36
N VAL A 372 -34.36 -54.06 3.69
CA VAL A 372 -34.51 -52.74 4.33
C VAL A 372 -33.41 -51.79 3.87
N GLU A 373 -32.16 -52.25 3.89
CA GLU A 373 -31.01 -51.43 3.52
C GLU A 373 -31.03 -51.04 2.03
N SER A 374 -31.37 -51.98 1.15
CA SER A 374 -31.54 -51.71 -0.29
C SER A 374 -32.62 -50.66 -0.57
N ARG A 375 -33.83 -50.81 0.00
CA ARG A 375 -34.93 -49.84 -0.21
C ARG A 375 -34.65 -48.50 0.45
N LYS A 376 -34.01 -48.48 1.61
CA LYS A 376 -33.57 -47.25 2.28
C LYS A 376 -32.57 -46.50 1.42
N ASN A 377 -31.56 -47.19 0.87
CA ASN A 377 -30.57 -46.58 -0.02
C ASN A 377 -31.22 -46.01 -1.29
N ALA A 378 -32.21 -46.69 -1.86
CA ALA A 378 -32.97 -46.18 -3.01
C ALA A 378 -33.77 -44.90 -2.68
N LEU A 379 -34.42 -44.83 -1.51
CA LEU A 379 -35.12 -43.62 -1.07
C LEU A 379 -34.17 -42.46 -0.75
N VAL A 380 -33.02 -42.73 -0.12
CA VAL A 380 -31.98 -41.73 0.14
C VAL A 380 -31.41 -41.16 -1.17
N ALA A 381 -31.16 -42.01 -2.17
CA ALA A 381 -30.72 -41.57 -3.48
C ALA A 381 -31.77 -40.67 -4.17
N ARG A 382 -33.05 -41.03 -4.07
CA ARG A 382 -34.16 -40.22 -4.60
C ARG A 382 -34.31 -38.88 -3.86
N ASP A 383 -34.19 -38.88 -2.54
CA ASP A 383 -34.22 -37.66 -1.71
C ASP A 383 -33.07 -36.71 -2.10
N ALA A 384 -31.86 -37.23 -2.25
CA ALA A 384 -30.70 -36.47 -2.70
C ALA A 384 -30.90 -35.87 -4.10
N GLN A 385 -31.46 -36.64 -5.05
CA GLN A 385 -31.79 -36.15 -6.39
C GLN A 385 -32.81 -35.01 -6.33
N ILE A 386 -33.90 -35.17 -5.58
CA ILE A 386 -34.95 -34.13 -5.45
C ILE A 386 -34.37 -32.86 -4.82
N ARG A 387 -33.50 -32.98 -3.80
CA ARG A 387 -32.84 -31.81 -3.19
C ARG A 387 -31.90 -31.10 -4.17
N SER A 388 -31.18 -31.84 -5.00
CA SER A 388 -30.34 -31.24 -6.05
C SER A 388 -31.18 -30.47 -7.05
N GLU A 389 -32.25 -31.09 -7.58
CA GLU A 389 -33.15 -30.43 -8.53
C GLU A 389 -33.88 -29.22 -7.92
N LEU A 390 -34.17 -29.26 -6.61
CA LEU A 390 -34.72 -28.14 -5.87
C LEU A 390 -33.70 -27.01 -5.78
N ALA A 391 -32.47 -27.30 -5.36
CA ALA A 391 -31.40 -26.29 -5.29
C ALA A 391 -31.15 -25.61 -6.65
N ASP A 392 -31.16 -26.38 -7.74
CA ASP A 392 -31.04 -25.84 -9.10
C ASP A 392 -32.20 -24.91 -9.47
N ALA A 393 -33.44 -25.28 -9.13
CA ALA A 393 -34.61 -24.44 -9.37
C ALA A 393 -34.61 -23.17 -8.49
N GLU A 394 -34.15 -23.28 -7.24
CA GLU A 394 -34.01 -22.14 -6.33
C GLU A 394 -32.91 -21.17 -6.81
N LYS A 395 -31.83 -21.71 -7.38
CA LYS A 395 -30.79 -20.91 -8.03
C LYS A 395 -31.30 -20.18 -9.27
N GLN A 396 -32.03 -20.86 -10.16
CA GLN A 396 -32.65 -20.25 -11.34
C GLN A 396 -33.58 -19.09 -10.96
N TRP A 397 -34.35 -19.24 -9.88
CA TRP A 397 -35.17 -18.15 -9.35
C TRP A 397 -34.34 -16.97 -8.85
N SER A 398 -33.29 -17.22 -8.06
CA SER A 398 -32.43 -16.17 -7.52
C SER A 398 -31.78 -15.34 -8.63
N GLU A 399 -31.36 -16.00 -9.72
CA GLU A 399 -30.82 -15.35 -10.92
C GLU A 399 -31.86 -14.49 -11.65
N LEU A 400 -33.13 -14.92 -11.71
CA LEU A 400 -34.23 -14.17 -12.33
C LEU A 400 -34.76 -13.02 -11.46
N ALA A 401 -34.76 -13.19 -10.13
CA ALA A 401 -35.38 -12.27 -9.16
C ALA A 401 -34.37 -11.30 -8.51
N PHE A 402 -33.16 -11.16 -9.07
CA PHE A 402 -32.12 -10.27 -8.56
C PHE A 402 -31.71 -10.55 -7.10
N GLY A 403 -31.61 -11.82 -6.72
CA GLY A 403 -31.09 -12.23 -5.41
C GLY A 403 -32.11 -12.28 -4.26
N GLU A 404 -33.41 -12.24 -4.55
CA GLU A 404 -34.45 -12.46 -3.52
C GLU A 404 -34.66 -13.95 -3.20
N ASP A 405 -34.75 -14.25 -1.91
CA ASP A 405 -34.97 -15.61 -1.41
C ASP A 405 -36.35 -16.14 -1.80
N ILE A 406 -36.35 -17.37 -2.34
CA ILE A 406 -37.56 -18.07 -2.77
C ILE A 406 -38.47 -18.48 -1.59
N GLN A 407 -37.96 -18.39 -0.35
CA GLN A 407 -38.63 -18.92 0.84
C GLN A 407 -39.84 -18.08 1.29
N ALA A 408 -40.04 -16.88 0.74
CA ALA A 408 -41.09 -15.94 1.17
C ALA A 408 -42.25 -15.77 0.16
N ILE A 409 -42.37 -16.59 -0.88
CA ILE A 409 -43.17 -16.23 -2.06
C ILE A 409 -44.52 -16.98 -2.15
N SER A 410 -45.59 -16.21 -1.98
CA SER A 410 -46.95 -16.47 -2.49
C SER A 410 -47.11 -15.82 -3.89
N ALA A 411 -48.32 -15.82 -4.49
CA ALA A 411 -48.62 -15.12 -5.74
C ALA A 411 -48.12 -13.65 -5.81
N SER A 412 -47.78 -13.03 -4.68
CA SER A 412 -47.15 -11.71 -4.57
C SER A 412 -45.73 -11.59 -5.19
N GLY A 413 -44.95 -12.65 -5.34
CA GLY A 413 -43.55 -12.54 -5.81
C GLY A 413 -43.43 -12.24 -7.31
N VAL A 414 -44.29 -12.84 -8.13
CA VAL A 414 -44.38 -12.57 -9.57
C VAL A 414 -44.82 -11.11 -9.82
N GLU A 415 -45.73 -10.59 -8.99
CA GLU A 415 -46.18 -9.20 -9.07
C GLU A 415 -45.06 -8.22 -8.68
N GLN A 416 -44.25 -8.53 -7.67
CA GLN A 416 -43.09 -7.71 -7.28
C GLN A 416 -42.01 -7.69 -8.36
N LEU A 417 -41.69 -8.84 -8.93
CA LEU A 417 -40.72 -8.99 -10.02
C LEU A 417 -41.22 -8.28 -11.30
N SER A 418 -42.52 -8.34 -11.59
CA SER A 418 -43.12 -7.54 -12.65
C SER A 418 -43.02 -6.03 -12.40
N ARG A 419 -43.22 -5.55 -11.16
CA ARG A 419 -43.11 -4.12 -10.83
C ARG A 419 -41.66 -3.64 -10.95
N LYS A 420 -40.68 -4.45 -10.52
CA LYS A 420 -39.25 -4.15 -10.65
C LYS A 420 -38.82 -4.09 -12.12
N HIS A 421 -39.27 -5.03 -12.95
CA HIS A 421 -39.00 -5.01 -14.39
C HIS A 421 -39.55 -3.73 -15.04
N SER A 422 -40.83 -3.40 -14.81
CA SER A 422 -41.43 -2.16 -15.33
C SER A 422 -40.71 -0.89 -14.85
N ALA A 423 -40.26 -0.86 -13.59
CA ALA A 423 -39.49 0.28 -13.06
C ALA A 423 -38.12 0.42 -13.73
N MET A 424 -37.43 -0.70 -13.98
CA MET A 424 -36.14 -0.71 -14.67
C MET A 424 -36.27 -0.33 -16.15
N GLU A 425 -37.30 -0.82 -16.84
CA GLU A 425 -37.61 -0.45 -18.22
C GLU A 425 -37.92 1.07 -18.33
N ALA A 426 -38.71 1.61 -17.40
CA ALA A 426 -39.01 3.03 -17.34
C ALA A 426 -37.75 3.89 -17.08
N ASP A 427 -36.86 3.48 -16.17
CA ASP A 427 -35.58 4.17 -15.90
C ASP A 427 -34.67 4.16 -17.13
N LEU A 428 -34.52 3.02 -17.80
CA LEU A 428 -33.72 2.90 -19.01
C LEU A 428 -34.30 3.70 -20.20
N SER A 429 -35.62 3.70 -20.36
CA SER A 429 -36.28 4.53 -21.38
C SER A 429 -36.10 6.02 -21.09
N SER A 430 -36.25 6.44 -19.83
CA SER A 430 -36.00 7.82 -19.42
C SER A 430 -34.55 8.25 -19.70
N LYS A 431 -33.58 7.39 -19.40
CA LYS A 431 -32.15 7.61 -19.72
C LYS A 431 -31.91 7.73 -21.22
N ARG A 432 -32.54 6.87 -22.03
CA ARG A 432 -32.49 6.94 -23.50
C ARG A 432 -33.03 8.28 -23.99
N ASP A 433 -34.22 8.68 -23.55
CA ASP A 433 -34.86 9.93 -23.97
C ASP A 433 -34.08 11.18 -23.53
N ALA A 434 -33.39 11.10 -22.39
CA ALA A 434 -32.46 12.15 -21.95
C ALA A 434 -31.22 12.22 -22.85
N CYS A 435 -30.62 11.08 -23.21
CA CYS A 435 -29.47 11.02 -24.11
C CYS A 435 -29.82 11.48 -25.54
N ASP A 436 -30.97 11.06 -26.06
CA ASP A 436 -31.46 11.44 -27.40
C ASP A 436 -31.74 12.97 -27.46
N ARG A 437 -32.34 13.56 -26.41
CA ARG A 437 -32.52 15.02 -26.31
C ARG A 437 -31.19 15.76 -26.25
N LEU A 438 -30.27 15.29 -25.41
CA LEU A 438 -28.94 15.86 -25.25
C LEU A 438 -28.15 15.84 -26.57
N LEU A 439 -28.26 14.76 -27.34
CA LEU A 439 -27.65 14.64 -28.68
C LEU A 439 -28.23 15.65 -29.67
N LEU A 440 -29.54 15.87 -29.65
CA LEU A 440 -30.20 16.87 -30.49
C LEU A 440 -29.73 18.29 -30.17
N ASP A 441 -29.62 18.62 -28.88
CA ASP A 441 -29.15 19.94 -28.43
C ASP A 441 -27.69 20.17 -28.85
N LEU A 442 -26.83 19.16 -28.64
CA LEU A 442 -25.43 19.18 -29.11
C LEU A 442 -25.32 19.25 -30.64
N GLN A 443 -26.23 18.64 -31.40
CA GLN A 443 -26.23 18.70 -32.88
C GLN A 443 -26.76 20.02 -33.43
N ARG A 444 -27.62 20.72 -32.70
CA ARG A 444 -28.15 22.05 -33.08
C ARG A 444 -27.19 23.18 -32.75
N GLY A 445 -26.33 22.98 -31.77
CA GLY A 445 -25.38 24.02 -31.33
C GLY A 445 -26.00 24.97 -30.33
N ASP A 446 -27.06 24.53 -29.68
CA ASP A 446 -27.65 25.20 -28.53
C ASP A 446 -26.74 24.89 -27.33
N PHE A 447 -25.70 25.71 -27.16
CA PHE A 447 -24.61 25.45 -26.21
C PHE A 447 -24.99 25.81 -24.76
N LEU A 448 -25.11 24.80 -23.91
CA LEU A 448 -25.02 24.93 -22.46
C LEU A 448 -23.64 24.43 -22.03
N GLY A 449 -22.76 25.28 -21.52
CA GLY A 449 -21.38 24.86 -21.17
C GLY A 449 -21.29 23.69 -20.17
N GLU A 450 -22.38 23.41 -19.42
CA GLU A 450 -22.50 22.30 -18.48
C GLU A 450 -22.48 20.94 -19.20
N LEU A 451 -22.95 20.89 -20.45
CA LEU A 451 -22.98 19.68 -21.28
C LEU A 451 -21.61 19.31 -21.85
N ILE A 452 -20.76 20.32 -22.15
CA ILE A 452 -19.38 20.09 -22.57
C ILE A 452 -18.55 19.54 -21.41
N LEU A 453 -18.75 20.06 -20.19
CA LEU A 453 -18.06 19.55 -19.01
C LEU A 453 -18.41 18.08 -18.72
N LYS A 454 -19.69 17.72 -18.85
CA LYS A 454 -20.18 16.34 -18.67
C LYS A 454 -19.56 15.33 -19.64
N SER A 455 -19.15 15.79 -20.82
CA SER A 455 -18.59 14.94 -21.88
C SER A 455 -17.07 15.01 -22.00
N ALA A 456 -16.43 16.02 -21.40
CA ALA A 456 -14.99 16.16 -21.41
C ALA A 456 -14.29 14.99 -20.70
N LEU A 457 -13.34 14.37 -21.39
CA LEU A 457 -12.49 13.32 -20.81
C LEU A 457 -11.41 13.90 -19.90
N VAL A 458 -10.92 15.11 -20.17
CA VAL A 458 -9.93 15.78 -19.34
C VAL A 458 -10.40 17.20 -19.04
N VAL A 459 -10.53 17.51 -17.75
CA VAL A 459 -10.87 18.84 -17.24
C VAL A 459 -9.73 19.32 -16.36
N GLY A 460 -9.14 20.47 -16.67
CA GLY A 460 -8.20 21.18 -15.81
C GLY A 460 -8.90 22.34 -15.11
N ALA A 461 -8.66 22.54 -13.82
CA ALA A 461 -9.25 23.63 -13.05
C ALA A 461 -8.26 24.19 -12.03
N SER A 462 -8.30 25.50 -11.80
CA SER A 462 -7.64 26.10 -10.65
C SER A 462 -8.38 25.72 -9.35
N LEU A 463 -7.72 25.88 -8.20
CA LEU A 463 -8.32 25.60 -6.90
C LEU A 463 -9.64 26.37 -6.69
N ASP A 464 -9.71 27.62 -7.16
CA ASP A 464 -10.88 28.50 -6.98
C ASP A 464 -12.07 28.16 -7.90
N GLU A 465 -11.84 27.32 -8.92
CA GLU A 465 -12.75 27.11 -10.07
C GLU A 465 -13.10 25.63 -10.26
N VAL A 466 -13.13 24.86 -9.16
CA VAL A 466 -13.46 23.43 -9.19
C VAL A 466 -14.89 23.22 -9.70
N PRO A 467 -15.10 22.33 -10.69
CA PRO A 467 -16.43 22.07 -11.20
C PRO A 467 -17.36 21.49 -10.12
N ALA A 468 -18.62 21.93 -10.12
CA ALA A 468 -19.66 21.38 -9.25
C ALA A 468 -20.07 19.94 -9.62
N GLU A 469 -19.66 19.47 -10.80
CA GLU A 469 -19.89 18.12 -11.29
C GLU A 469 -19.12 17.08 -10.46
N ALA A 470 -19.65 15.86 -10.36
CA ALA A 470 -18.97 14.71 -9.79
C ALA A 470 -19.10 13.52 -10.75
N GLY A 471 -18.27 12.49 -10.58
CA GLY A 471 -18.28 11.29 -11.42
C GLY A 471 -17.04 11.10 -12.27
N PHE A 472 -15.95 11.82 -11.99
CA PHE A 472 -14.65 11.57 -12.61
C PHE A 472 -14.11 10.19 -12.19
N ASP A 473 -13.45 9.48 -13.11
CA ASP A 473 -12.80 8.20 -12.82
C ASP A 473 -11.49 8.39 -12.06
N LEU A 474 -10.82 9.54 -12.26
CA LEU A 474 -9.60 9.94 -11.56
C LEU A 474 -9.62 11.45 -11.28
N VAL A 475 -9.25 11.84 -10.07
CA VAL A 475 -8.94 13.23 -9.71
C VAL A 475 -7.44 13.31 -9.40
N VAL A 476 -6.72 14.19 -10.08
CA VAL A 476 -5.31 14.49 -9.85
C VAL A 476 -5.23 15.85 -9.16
N ILE A 477 -4.64 15.88 -7.97
CA ILE A 477 -4.42 17.10 -7.20
C ILE A 477 -2.91 17.36 -7.17
N ASP A 478 -2.47 18.35 -7.94
CA ASP A 478 -1.12 18.88 -7.88
C ASP A 478 -0.96 19.80 -6.66
N GLU A 479 0.27 19.96 -6.19
CA GLU A 479 0.61 20.80 -5.03
C GLU A 479 -0.21 20.46 -3.75
N ALA A 480 -0.58 19.19 -3.57
CA ALA A 480 -1.46 18.72 -2.49
C ALA A 480 -0.95 19.00 -1.07
N HIS A 481 0.35 19.28 -0.89
CA HIS A 481 0.96 19.68 0.37
C HIS A 481 0.54 21.08 0.84
N ARG A 482 0.04 21.93 -0.06
CA ARG A 482 -0.43 23.29 0.24
C ARG A 482 -1.90 23.34 0.65
N LEU A 483 -2.63 22.24 0.43
CA LEU A 483 -4.06 22.16 0.69
C LEU A 483 -4.35 21.64 2.09
N THR A 484 -5.39 22.19 2.70
CA THR A 484 -5.93 21.69 3.95
C THR A 484 -6.63 20.35 3.77
N ASP A 485 -6.75 19.57 4.85
CA ASP A 485 -7.45 18.27 4.85
C ASP A 485 -8.90 18.38 4.32
N ARG A 486 -9.53 19.53 4.52
CA ARG A 486 -10.89 19.82 4.08
C ARG A 486 -10.96 20.06 2.58
N GLU A 487 -10.06 20.86 2.03
CA GLU A 487 -9.95 21.09 0.59
C GLU A 487 -9.63 19.79 -0.14
N LEU A 488 -8.64 19.02 0.37
CA LEU A 488 -8.32 17.69 -0.15
C LEU A 488 -9.53 16.76 -0.13
N SER A 489 -10.28 16.72 0.97
CA SER A 489 -11.48 15.90 1.08
C SER A 489 -12.56 16.32 0.08
N LEU A 490 -12.82 17.63 -0.03
CA LEU A 490 -13.85 18.17 -0.93
C LEU A 490 -13.52 17.84 -2.39
N ILE A 491 -12.28 18.03 -2.80
CA ILE A 491 -11.81 17.73 -4.16
C ILE A 491 -11.84 16.21 -4.41
N ALA A 492 -11.39 15.39 -3.45
CA ALA A 492 -11.37 13.95 -3.59
C ALA A 492 -12.77 13.33 -3.80
N THR A 493 -13.84 13.98 -3.31
CA THR A 493 -15.22 13.48 -3.53
C THR A 493 -15.68 13.58 -4.98
N ARG A 494 -14.98 14.32 -5.84
CA ARG A 494 -15.36 14.52 -7.25
C ARG A 494 -15.14 13.30 -8.12
N GLY A 495 -14.28 12.37 -7.72
CA GLY A 495 -14.01 11.17 -8.48
C GLY A 495 -13.89 9.88 -7.67
N LYS A 496 -13.82 8.78 -8.40
CA LYS A 496 -13.72 7.42 -7.85
C LYS A 496 -12.34 7.15 -7.25
N ARG A 497 -11.30 7.73 -7.87
CA ARG A 497 -9.88 7.60 -7.50
C ARG A 497 -9.26 8.97 -7.32
N CYS A 498 -8.26 9.05 -6.46
CA CYS A 498 -7.51 10.27 -6.19
C CYS A 498 -6.00 10.03 -6.30
N ALA A 499 -5.31 10.91 -7.02
CA ALA A 499 -3.86 11.00 -7.05
C ALA A 499 -3.43 12.31 -6.41
N LEU A 500 -2.76 12.23 -5.26
CA LEU A 500 -2.22 13.40 -4.57
C LEU A 500 -0.75 13.56 -4.94
N ILE A 501 -0.41 14.71 -5.48
CA ILE A 501 0.93 15.01 -5.97
C ILE A 501 1.47 16.18 -5.16
N ALA A 502 2.68 16.03 -4.61
CA ALA A 502 3.28 17.05 -3.78
C ALA A 502 4.77 17.21 -4.04
N ASP A 503 5.30 18.36 -3.61
CA ASP A 503 6.73 18.57 -3.52
C ASP A 503 7.32 17.82 -2.31
N ALA A 504 8.57 17.38 -2.45
CA ALA A 504 9.29 16.77 -1.35
C ALA A 504 9.80 17.82 -0.37
N ASP A 505 9.63 17.53 0.92
CA ASP A 505 10.12 18.37 2.01
C ASP A 505 11.64 18.14 2.14
N PHE A 506 12.46 19.07 1.64
CA PHE A 506 13.95 19.00 1.59
C PHE A 506 14.63 19.04 2.98
N THR A 507 13.84 18.83 4.02
CA THR A 507 14.12 19.12 5.43
C THR A 507 14.20 17.84 6.26
N LEU A 508 13.77 16.71 5.70
CA LEU A 508 13.93 15.39 6.28
C LEU A 508 15.30 14.83 5.87
N SER A 509 16.28 14.87 6.77
CA SER A 509 17.40 13.93 6.71
C SER A 509 16.81 12.51 6.70
N PRO A 510 17.22 11.59 5.79
CA PRO A 510 16.68 10.23 5.71
C PRO A 510 16.90 9.33 6.94
N GLY A 511 17.30 9.85 8.11
CA GLY A 511 18.01 9.08 9.13
C GLY A 511 17.39 8.97 10.51
N ILE A 512 16.23 9.56 10.82
CA ILE A 512 15.63 9.41 12.16
C ILE A 512 14.12 9.13 12.03
N ILE A 513 13.80 7.93 11.56
CA ILE A 513 12.55 7.27 11.96
C ILE A 513 12.89 6.52 13.25
N PRO A 514 12.17 6.72 14.37
CA PRO A 514 12.31 5.84 15.53
C PRO A 514 12.02 4.42 15.04
N GLY A 515 13.00 3.51 15.18
CA GLY A 515 12.80 2.13 14.79
C GLY A 515 11.53 1.55 15.43
N PRO A 516 10.90 0.52 14.83
CA PRO A 516 9.63 -0.05 15.29
C PRO A 516 9.62 -0.52 16.76
N ASN A 517 10.79 -0.64 17.41
CA ASN A 517 10.91 -0.99 18.83
C ASN A 517 10.61 0.17 19.80
N ALA A 518 10.37 1.40 19.34
CA ALA A 518 9.93 2.50 20.22
C ALA A 518 8.45 2.38 20.66
N LEU A 519 7.70 1.40 20.13
CA LEU A 519 6.30 1.12 20.49
C LEU A 519 6.10 -0.23 21.21
N SER A 520 7.18 -0.89 21.64
CA SER A 520 7.11 -2.18 22.34
C SER A 520 7.86 -2.19 23.68
N HIS A 521 7.52 -1.26 24.56
CA HIS A 521 7.72 -1.43 26.01
C HIS A 521 6.48 -0.97 26.77
N SER A 522 5.33 -1.56 26.48
CA SER A 522 4.24 -1.65 27.46
C SER A 522 4.48 -2.92 28.30
N GLY A 523 5.29 -2.78 29.35
CA GLY A 523 5.34 -3.78 30.41
C GLY A 523 3.97 -3.89 31.13
N PRO A 524 3.69 -5.02 31.78
CA PRO A 524 2.36 -5.31 32.32
C PRO A 524 2.04 -4.41 33.52
N LEU A 525 0.90 -3.71 33.43
CA LEU A 525 0.03 -3.26 34.52
C LEU A 525 0.66 -3.32 35.94
N GLU A 526 1.42 -2.29 36.31
CA GLU A 526 1.66 -2.02 37.72
C GLU A 526 0.48 -1.25 38.33
N LYS A 527 0.01 -1.81 39.43
CA LYS A 527 -1.18 -1.45 40.19
C LYS A 527 -1.17 0.03 40.59
N GLU A 528 -2.31 0.68 40.35
CA GLU A 528 -2.70 1.94 40.98
C GLU A 528 -2.53 1.85 42.50
N VAL A 529 -1.66 2.70 43.05
CA VAL A 529 -1.62 3.00 44.49
C VAL A 529 -2.32 4.37 44.67
N PRO A 530 -3.38 4.47 45.49
CA PRO A 530 -4.12 5.72 45.62
C PRO A 530 -3.41 6.65 46.61
N ALA A 531 -2.92 7.79 46.13
CA ALA A 531 -2.44 8.86 47.02
C ALA A 531 -3.63 9.66 47.59
N ARG A 532 -3.70 9.71 48.92
CA ARG A 532 -4.67 10.47 49.73
C ARG A 532 -4.53 11.99 49.57
N PRO A 533 -5.61 12.76 49.83
CA PRO A 533 -5.62 14.21 49.69
C PRO A 533 -5.08 14.91 50.94
N THR A 534 -4.31 15.99 50.75
CA THR A 534 -4.09 17.00 51.80
C THR A 534 -4.44 18.39 51.28
N SER A 535 -5.01 19.14 52.21
CA SER A 535 -5.86 20.31 52.06
C SER A 535 -5.12 21.65 52.22
N GLY A 536 -5.68 22.70 51.60
CA GLY A 536 -5.47 24.14 51.91
C GLY A 536 -4.31 24.78 51.15
N THR A 537 -4.39 25.96 50.52
CA THR A 537 -5.28 27.12 50.71
C THR A 537 -5.13 28.04 49.46
N ARG A 538 -6.21 28.72 49.03
CA ARG A 538 -6.28 29.72 47.91
C ARG A 538 -5.78 31.13 48.36
N PRO A 539 -5.78 32.19 47.52
CA PRO A 539 -5.51 32.34 46.08
C PRO A 539 -4.53 33.52 45.78
N HIS A 540 -3.81 33.54 44.65
CA HIS A 540 -3.32 34.81 44.08
C HIS A 540 -3.17 34.78 42.55
N GLN A 541 -4.06 35.54 41.91
CA GLN A 541 -3.93 36.36 40.69
C GLN A 541 -3.23 35.78 39.46
N GLU A 542 -4.08 35.53 38.45
CA GLU A 542 -3.77 35.28 37.04
C GLU A 542 -2.74 36.27 36.47
N LYS A 543 -1.54 35.76 36.17
CA LYS A 543 -0.73 36.28 35.08
C LYS A 543 -1.08 35.46 33.84
N ALA A 544 -1.53 36.15 32.80
CA ALA A 544 -1.83 35.62 31.49
C ALA A 544 -0.64 34.80 30.96
N ALA A 545 -0.69 33.48 31.16
CA ALA A 545 0.13 32.55 30.43
C ALA A 545 -0.32 32.65 28.97
N THR A 546 0.56 33.19 28.14
CA THR A 546 0.57 33.01 26.69
C THR A 546 0.26 31.55 26.42
N ARG A 547 -0.96 31.29 25.95
CA ARG A 547 -1.36 29.96 25.46
C ARG A 547 -0.36 29.61 24.37
N THR A 548 0.51 28.65 24.64
CA THR A 548 1.19 27.90 23.60
C THR A 548 0.08 27.42 22.65
N PRO A 549 0.12 27.75 21.35
CA PRO A 549 -0.87 27.22 20.43
C PRO A 549 -0.81 25.69 20.50
N ALA A 550 -1.98 25.05 20.48
CA ALA A 550 -2.07 23.60 20.39
C ALA A 550 -1.21 23.10 19.21
N PRO A 551 -0.57 21.92 19.29
CA PRO A 551 0.24 21.41 18.19
C PRO A 551 -0.61 21.38 16.93
N GLU A 552 -0.22 22.19 15.93
CA GLU A 552 -0.86 22.19 14.63
C GLU A 552 -0.79 20.78 14.08
N THR A 553 -1.94 20.13 13.93
CA THR A 553 -2.07 18.80 13.32
C THR A 553 -1.37 18.81 11.97
N GLU A 554 -0.45 17.88 11.74
CA GLU A 554 0.28 17.79 10.46
C GLU A 554 -0.70 17.83 9.26
N PRO A 555 -0.35 18.55 8.17
CA PRO A 555 -1.16 18.60 6.95
C PRO A 555 -1.50 17.21 6.42
N GLY A 556 -2.69 17.06 5.84
CA GLY A 556 -3.26 15.77 5.45
C GLY A 556 -2.41 14.97 4.49
N PHE A 557 -1.79 15.62 3.50
CA PHE A 557 -0.84 14.94 2.61
C PHE A 557 0.35 14.36 3.38
N ARG A 558 0.94 15.14 4.30
CA ARG A 558 2.13 14.73 5.05
C ARG A 558 1.86 13.51 5.92
N ARG A 559 0.70 13.50 6.60
CA ARG A 559 0.23 12.37 7.40
C ARG A 559 -0.02 11.12 6.55
N LEU A 560 -0.59 11.28 5.36
CA LEU A 560 -0.78 10.16 4.42
C LEU A 560 0.56 9.64 3.89
N TRP A 561 1.49 10.55 3.57
CA TRP A 561 2.83 10.20 3.11
C TRP A 561 3.60 9.40 4.14
N SER A 562 3.68 9.87 5.40
CA SER A 562 4.37 9.16 6.48
C SER A 562 3.73 7.80 6.82
N ARG A 563 2.43 7.64 6.56
CA ARG A 563 1.70 6.37 6.74
C ARG A 563 2.00 5.34 5.65
N PHE A 564 2.13 5.76 4.40
CA PHE A 564 2.20 4.86 3.23
C PHE A 564 3.55 4.78 2.54
N TYR A 565 4.47 5.71 2.82
CA TYR A 565 5.80 5.74 2.24
C TYR A 565 6.87 5.57 3.32
N VAL A 566 7.81 4.66 3.05
CA VAL A 566 9.06 4.49 3.79
C VAL A 566 10.16 4.50 2.74
N ASP A 567 11.16 5.36 2.88
CA ASP A 567 12.34 5.34 2.01
C ASP A 567 13.21 4.13 2.40
N PRO A 568 13.31 3.08 1.55
CA PRO A 568 14.09 1.89 1.87
C PRO A 568 15.58 2.20 2.06
N ARG A 569 16.09 3.29 1.46
CA ARG A 569 17.47 3.72 1.64
C ARG A 569 17.69 4.29 3.04
N GLY A 570 16.66 4.79 3.70
CA GLY A 570 16.73 5.35 5.06
C GLY A 570 16.85 4.28 6.16
N TRP A 571 16.83 2.98 5.80
CA TRP A 571 17.05 1.93 6.78
C TRP A 571 18.44 2.01 7.39
N PRO A 572 18.56 1.72 8.70
CA PRO A 572 19.75 2.08 9.47
C PRO A 572 20.96 1.20 9.14
N THR A 573 20.75 0.09 8.41
CA THR A 573 21.84 -0.80 8.05
C THR A 573 22.66 -0.27 6.87
N ARG A 574 23.98 -0.23 7.04
CA ARG A 574 24.97 0.09 6.01
C ARG A 574 26.12 -0.88 6.05
N TRP A 575 26.59 -1.28 4.88
CA TRP A 575 27.75 -2.14 4.74
C TRP A 575 28.96 -1.37 4.27
N GLN A 576 30.10 -1.63 4.91
CA GLN A 576 31.37 -1.01 4.57
C GLN A 576 32.47 -2.08 4.52
N LEU A 577 33.35 -1.95 3.54
CA LEU A 577 34.58 -2.71 3.47
C LEU A 577 35.71 -1.80 3.96
N SER A 578 36.29 -2.12 5.12
CA SER A 578 37.38 -1.33 5.71
C SER A 578 38.52 -2.26 6.09
N GLU A 579 39.72 -1.98 5.60
CA GLU A 579 40.93 -2.77 5.90
C GLU A 579 40.74 -4.28 5.63
N GLY A 580 40.02 -4.65 4.57
CA GLY A 580 39.74 -6.05 4.22
C GLY A 580 38.65 -6.73 5.05
N ARG A 581 38.09 -6.09 6.07
CA ARG A 581 37.01 -6.62 6.91
C ARG A 581 35.65 -6.08 6.49
N LEU A 582 34.64 -6.96 6.47
CA LEU A 582 33.24 -6.57 6.30
C LEU A 582 32.71 -5.99 7.62
N ILE A 583 32.16 -4.79 7.57
CA ILE A 583 31.54 -4.12 8.73
C ILE A 583 30.07 -3.85 8.40
N ALA A 584 29.18 -4.45 9.17
CA ALA A 584 27.76 -4.16 9.15
C ALA A 584 27.44 -3.10 10.21
N ARG A 585 27.19 -1.86 9.79
CA ARG A 585 26.67 -0.80 10.65
C ARG A 585 25.17 -0.97 10.76
N LEU A 586 24.68 -1.47 11.88
CA LEU A 586 23.25 -1.69 12.12
C LEU A 586 22.55 -0.41 12.57
N ARG A 587 23.25 0.44 13.33
CA ARG A 587 22.79 1.77 13.75
C ARG A 587 23.98 2.73 13.77
N PRO A 588 24.00 3.77 12.93
CA PRO A 588 25.15 4.68 12.87
C PRO A 588 25.28 5.50 14.18
N PRO A 589 26.48 5.58 14.78
CA PRO A 589 26.73 6.45 15.93
C PRO A 589 26.52 7.92 15.55
N ARG A 590 25.87 8.70 16.42
CA ARG A 590 25.96 10.17 16.30
C ARG A 590 27.40 10.61 16.60
N PRO A 591 27.89 11.73 16.04
CA PRO A 591 29.26 12.21 16.28
C PRO A 591 29.59 12.36 17.77
N GLU A 592 28.60 12.74 18.58
CA GLU A 592 28.72 12.91 20.03
C GLU A 592 28.81 11.59 20.80
N GLN A 593 28.33 10.50 20.21
CA GLN A 593 28.26 9.16 20.81
C GLN A 593 29.51 8.32 20.54
N ALA A 594 30.43 8.78 19.69
CA ALA A 594 31.65 8.05 19.32
C ALA A 594 32.53 7.70 20.54
N GLY A 595 32.48 8.52 21.61
CA GLY A 595 33.22 8.28 22.85
C GLY A 595 32.67 7.18 23.75
N TRP A 596 31.48 6.64 23.45
CA TRP A 596 30.81 5.59 24.22
C TRP A 596 30.75 4.25 23.49
N LEU A 597 31.61 4.06 22.49
CA LEU A 597 31.69 2.84 21.72
C LEU A 597 32.55 1.79 22.43
N HIS A 598 31.91 0.70 22.86
CA HIS A 598 32.53 -0.48 23.44
C HIS A 598 32.67 -1.58 22.39
N ARG A 599 33.75 -2.38 22.49
CA ARG A 599 34.04 -3.50 21.58
C ARG A 599 34.04 -4.79 22.36
N GLU A 600 33.26 -5.77 21.92
CA GLU A 600 33.10 -7.06 22.59
C GLU A 600 33.13 -8.20 21.57
N PRO A 601 33.92 -9.28 21.79
CA PRO A 601 33.88 -10.46 20.94
C PRO A 601 32.62 -11.30 21.19
N VAL A 602 32.10 -11.95 20.15
CA VAL A 602 30.98 -12.91 20.31
C VAL A 602 31.49 -14.17 21.01
N TYR A 603 30.74 -14.67 22.00
CA TYR A 603 31.16 -15.79 22.86
C TYR A 603 31.53 -17.06 22.06
N ASP A 604 30.68 -17.48 21.12
CA ASP A 604 30.90 -18.69 20.32
C ASP A 604 31.76 -18.44 19.06
N ARG A 605 32.00 -17.18 18.71
CA ARG A 605 32.69 -16.70 17.50
C ARG A 605 33.56 -15.47 17.83
N PRO A 606 34.66 -15.63 18.59
CA PRO A 606 35.44 -14.50 19.09
C PRO A 606 36.18 -13.71 17.99
N ASP A 607 36.22 -14.26 16.78
CA ASP A 607 36.67 -13.64 15.54
C ASP A 607 35.70 -12.56 15.01
N VAL A 608 34.44 -12.59 15.46
CA VAL A 608 33.42 -11.57 15.18
C VAL A 608 33.38 -10.56 16.33
N GLU A 609 33.51 -9.28 16.01
CA GLU A 609 33.58 -8.17 16.97
C GLU A 609 32.28 -7.35 16.93
N LEU A 610 31.60 -7.26 18.08
CA LEU A 610 30.44 -6.40 18.31
C LEU A 610 30.89 -5.02 18.78
N ARG A 611 30.31 -3.97 18.21
CA ARG A 611 30.57 -2.58 18.60
C ARG A 611 29.28 -1.98 19.15
N ILE A 612 29.22 -1.81 20.46
CA ILE A 612 28.02 -1.43 21.22
C ILE A 612 28.20 0.00 21.71
N ILE A 613 27.19 0.86 21.53
CA ILE A 613 27.19 2.21 22.10
C ILE A 613 26.42 2.16 23.42
N ALA A 614 27.02 2.67 24.50
CA ALA A 614 26.40 2.73 25.82
C ALA A 614 26.36 4.17 26.36
N PRO A 615 25.35 4.98 25.95
CA PRO A 615 25.20 6.33 26.46
C PRO A 615 24.82 6.34 27.96
N PRO A 616 25.13 7.40 28.73
CA PRO A 616 24.86 7.45 30.17
C PRO A 616 23.37 7.46 30.55
N GLU A 617 22.50 7.93 29.64
CA GLU A 617 21.06 8.15 29.88
C GLU A 617 20.16 7.32 28.94
N GLU A 618 20.73 6.42 28.13
CA GLU A 618 20.00 5.57 27.18
C GLU A 618 20.45 4.10 27.30
N ASP A 619 19.59 3.17 26.92
CA ASP A 619 19.96 1.74 26.89
C ASP A 619 21.07 1.47 25.86
N PRO A 620 22.05 0.62 26.19
CA PRO A 620 23.11 0.27 25.26
C PRO A 620 22.55 -0.46 24.04
N PHE A 621 23.06 -0.13 22.85
CA PHE A 621 22.60 -0.74 21.61
C PHE A 621 23.76 -1.13 20.69
N LEU A 622 23.57 -2.22 19.96
CA LEU A 622 24.53 -2.66 18.95
C LEU A 622 24.55 -1.69 17.77
N SER A 623 25.71 -1.09 17.54
CA SER A 623 25.93 -0.11 16.47
C SER A 623 26.54 -0.75 15.24
N GLU A 624 27.59 -1.56 15.41
CA GLU A 624 28.29 -2.20 14.30
C GLU A 624 28.68 -3.65 14.64
N VAL A 625 28.82 -4.49 13.61
CA VAL A 625 29.39 -5.84 13.69
C VAL A 625 30.51 -5.93 12.67
N ALA A 626 31.72 -6.28 13.11
CA ALA A 626 32.88 -6.43 12.25
C ALA A 626 33.28 -7.90 12.12
N PHE A 627 33.37 -8.38 10.88
CA PHE A 627 33.69 -9.76 10.53
C PHE A 627 35.19 -9.91 10.19
N PRO A 628 35.75 -11.13 10.30
CA PRO A 628 37.11 -11.40 9.85
C PRO A 628 37.21 -11.36 8.31
N GLU A 629 38.41 -11.08 7.78
CA GLU A 629 38.68 -10.83 6.34
C GLU A 629 38.22 -11.95 5.39
N GLN A 630 38.14 -13.19 5.88
CA GLN A 630 37.77 -14.37 5.08
C GLN A 630 36.26 -14.62 5.03
N THR A 631 35.46 -13.85 5.76
CA THR A 631 34.00 -14.06 5.84
C THR A 631 33.35 -13.64 4.54
N SER A 632 32.61 -14.54 3.91
CA SER A 632 31.81 -14.17 2.75
C SER A 632 30.63 -13.27 3.16
N LEU A 633 30.14 -12.47 2.22
CA LEU A 633 28.96 -11.64 2.46
C LEU A 633 27.72 -12.46 2.88
N ALA A 634 27.56 -13.64 2.28
CA ALA A 634 26.48 -14.57 2.59
C ALA A 634 26.51 -14.99 4.06
N GLU A 635 27.66 -15.47 4.52
CA GLU A 635 27.87 -15.90 5.90
C GLU A 635 27.71 -14.75 6.91
N ALA A 636 28.20 -13.55 6.57
CA ALA A 636 28.07 -12.38 7.43
C ALA A 636 26.60 -11.98 7.63
N ARG A 637 25.79 -12.02 6.57
CA ARG A 637 24.36 -11.69 6.62
C ARG A 637 23.53 -12.74 7.32
N GLU A 638 23.79 -14.01 7.02
CA GLU A 638 23.16 -15.13 7.71
C GLU A 638 23.45 -15.06 9.23
N PHE A 639 24.69 -14.75 9.61
CA PHE A 639 25.06 -14.54 11.02
C PHE A 639 24.25 -13.42 11.67
N ILE A 640 24.17 -12.23 11.06
CA ILE A 640 23.41 -11.10 11.64
C ILE A 640 21.94 -11.47 11.80
N TYR A 641 21.38 -12.12 10.79
CA TYR A 641 19.97 -12.53 10.83
C TYR A 641 19.73 -13.58 11.92
N ARG A 642 20.58 -14.59 12.01
CA ARG A 642 20.44 -15.67 12.99
C ARG A 642 20.60 -15.17 14.43
N GLU A 643 21.66 -14.42 14.71
CA GLU A 643 22.01 -14.00 16.07
C GLU A 643 21.19 -12.80 16.56
N PHE A 644 20.94 -11.82 15.69
CA PHE A 644 20.29 -10.54 16.07
C PHE A 644 18.88 -10.39 15.54
N GLN A 645 18.37 -11.37 14.77
CA GLN A 645 17.03 -11.32 14.16
C GLN A 645 16.81 -10.02 13.36
N THR A 646 17.91 -9.46 12.81
CA THR A 646 17.98 -8.15 12.16
C THR A 646 18.24 -8.36 10.67
N LEU A 647 17.40 -7.79 9.81
CA LEU A 647 17.63 -7.78 8.37
C LEU A 647 18.61 -6.68 8.00
N ALA A 648 19.82 -7.07 7.61
CA ALA A 648 20.88 -6.17 7.18
C ALA A 648 20.73 -5.77 5.71
N VAL A 649 19.55 -5.24 5.37
CA VAL A 649 19.15 -4.83 4.02
C VAL A 649 19.64 -3.41 3.74
N GLU A 650 20.36 -3.26 2.63
CA GLU A 650 20.75 -1.97 2.08
C GLU A 650 20.08 -1.83 0.71
N ALA A 651 18.90 -1.19 0.68
CA ALA A 651 18.09 -1.13 -0.53
C ALA A 651 18.75 -0.29 -1.63
N GLY A 652 18.78 -0.82 -2.87
CA GLY A 652 19.36 -0.12 -4.03
C GLY A 652 18.54 1.06 -4.57
N GLY A 653 17.26 1.18 -4.18
CA GLY A 653 16.36 2.23 -4.68
C GLY A 653 15.46 2.84 -3.61
N ALA A 654 14.95 4.04 -3.92
CA ALA A 654 14.06 4.81 -3.04
C ALA A 654 12.63 4.28 -2.96
N ASN A 655 12.24 3.36 -3.85
CA ASN A 655 10.88 2.87 -3.97
C ASN A 655 10.86 1.35 -3.84
N ALA A 656 9.92 0.83 -3.05
CA ALA A 656 9.66 -0.61 -2.94
C ALA A 656 8.31 -0.96 -3.59
N GLY A 657 8.21 -2.12 -4.25
CA GLY A 657 6.98 -2.60 -4.87
C GLY A 657 6.83 -4.12 -4.80
N TRP A 658 5.59 -4.60 -4.70
CA TRP A 658 5.31 -6.03 -4.82
C TRP A 658 5.13 -6.40 -6.30
N ARG A 659 5.64 -7.57 -6.68
CA ARG A 659 5.33 -8.23 -7.95
C ARG A 659 5.24 -9.72 -7.76
N GLN A 660 4.41 -10.37 -8.58
CA GLN A 660 4.33 -11.83 -8.63
C GLN A 660 5.17 -12.33 -9.82
N ASN A 661 6.06 -13.30 -9.57
CA ASN A 661 6.91 -13.89 -10.59
C ASN A 661 6.79 -15.42 -10.53
N GLY A 662 5.89 -15.99 -11.33
CA GLY A 662 5.59 -17.42 -11.29
C GLY A 662 5.11 -17.87 -9.91
N SER A 663 5.86 -18.77 -9.27
CA SER A 663 5.60 -19.28 -7.92
C SER A 663 6.26 -18.47 -6.79
N ALA A 664 6.91 -17.35 -7.09
CA ALA A 664 7.55 -16.48 -6.10
C ALA A 664 6.84 -15.13 -5.99
N ILE A 665 6.64 -14.66 -4.77
CA ILE A 665 6.19 -13.31 -4.46
C ILE A 665 7.45 -12.47 -4.20
N VAL A 666 7.60 -11.32 -4.86
CA VAL A 666 8.82 -10.53 -4.81
C VAL A 666 8.55 -9.14 -4.28
N LEU A 667 9.29 -8.74 -3.23
CA LEU A 667 9.42 -7.35 -2.81
C LEU A 667 10.64 -6.74 -3.49
N ASP A 668 10.40 -5.93 -4.50
CA ASP A 668 11.42 -5.31 -5.34
C ASP A 668 11.76 -3.90 -4.81
N PHE A 669 13.04 -3.63 -4.56
CA PHE A 669 13.56 -2.31 -4.16
C PHE A 669 14.07 -1.49 -5.35
N MET A 670 14.01 -2.08 -6.55
CA MET A 670 14.27 -1.45 -7.84
C MET A 670 13.19 -1.85 -8.85
N PRO A 671 11.90 -1.60 -8.53
CA PRO A 671 10.79 -2.07 -9.35
C PRO A 671 10.88 -1.50 -10.77
N ASN A 672 10.77 -2.39 -11.77
CA ASN A 672 10.73 -2.10 -13.21
C ASN A 672 12.04 -1.68 -13.89
N LEU A 673 13.22 -1.85 -13.28
CA LEU A 673 14.51 -1.74 -14.00
C LEU A 673 14.85 -3.05 -14.73
N SER A 674 15.21 -2.97 -16.01
CA SER A 674 15.82 -4.07 -16.77
C SER A 674 17.24 -4.40 -16.24
N GLY A 675 17.79 -5.56 -16.60
CA GLY A 675 19.12 -6.00 -16.12
C GLY A 675 20.24 -5.00 -16.37
N GLN A 676 20.25 -4.34 -17.54
CA GLN A 676 21.22 -3.29 -17.87
C GLN A 676 20.97 -1.97 -17.11
N GLU A 677 19.71 -1.59 -16.89
CA GLU A 677 19.37 -0.36 -16.13
C GLU A 677 19.67 -0.50 -14.63
N ARG A 678 19.61 -1.72 -14.09
CA ARG A 678 20.02 -2.03 -12.71
C ARG A 678 21.51 -1.78 -12.47
N ALA A 679 22.36 -1.99 -13.48
CA ALA A 679 23.80 -1.73 -13.38
C ALA A 679 24.15 -0.23 -13.43
N GLY A 680 23.34 0.58 -14.12
CA GLY A 680 23.57 2.03 -14.28
C GLY A 680 22.97 2.93 -13.20
N CYS A 681 22.00 2.46 -12.41
CA CYS A 681 21.42 3.20 -11.27
C CYS A 681 22.32 3.23 -10.02
N VAL A 682 23.49 2.65 -10.12
CA VAL A 682 24.44 2.43 -9.05
C VAL A 682 25.54 3.46 -9.20
N ASN A 683 25.74 4.31 -8.18
CA ASN A 683 26.90 5.20 -8.14
C ASN A 683 28.18 4.34 -8.14
N THR A 684 28.86 4.28 -9.27
CA THR A 684 30.14 3.59 -9.47
C THR A 684 31.34 4.45 -9.12
N SER A 685 31.13 5.63 -8.51
CA SER A 685 32.22 6.43 -7.98
C SER A 685 32.85 5.71 -6.79
N GLU A 686 34.04 5.14 -7.04
CA GLU A 686 34.94 4.48 -6.08
C GLU A 686 34.61 3.01 -5.73
N VAL A 687 34.53 2.13 -6.74
CA VAL A 687 34.87 0.72 -6.51
C VAL A 687 36.40 0.60 -6.62
N ASN A 688 37.08 0.57 -5.48
CA ASN A 688 38.44 0.04 -5.41
C ASN A 688 38.40 -1.45 -5.80
N ASP A 689 39.31 -1.87 -6.67
CA ASP A 689 39.51 -3.24 -7.20
C ASP A 689 39.63 -4.30 -6.09
N GLY A 690 38.49 -4.70 -5.52
CA GLY A 690 38.39 -5.64 -4.41
C GLY A 690 37.48 -6.83 -4.69
N PHE A 691 36.89 -6.94 -5.88
CA PHE A 691 36.22 -8.16 -6.28
C PHE A 691 37.30 -9.11 -6.82
N ARG A 692 37.77 -10.05 -6.00
CA ARG A 692 38.44 -11.26 -6.53
C ARG A 692 37.38 -12.10 -7.25
N ALA A 693 36.94 -11.63 -8.41
CA ALA A 693 36.48 -12.53 -9.46
C ALA A 693 37.68 -13.39 -9.83
N GLY A 694 37.53 -14.71 -9.66
CA GLY A 694 38.42 -15.64 -10.34
C GLY A 694 38.47 -15.28 -11.82
N SER A 695 39.68 -15.18 -12.35
CA SER A 695 39.99 -14.86 -13.74
C SER A 695 39.11 -15.64 -14.72
N VAL A 696 38.19 -14.95 -15.41
CA VAL A 696 37.54 -15.46 -16.62
C VAL A 696 37.43 -14.30 -17.61
N SER A 697 37.82 -14.58 -18.84
CA SER A 697 37.97 -13.69 -20.00
C SER A 697 36.67 -12.98 -20.41
N ASP A 698 36.85 -11.80 -21.02
CA ASP A 698 35.85 -10.79 -21.44
C ASP A 698 34.74 -11.23 -22.44
N GLU A 699 34.49 -12.52 -22.64
CA GLU A 699 33.47 -12.99 -23.60
C GLU A 699 32.16 -13.50 -22.96
N ASP A 700 32.08 -13.61 -21.62
CA ASP A 700 30.92 -14.18 -20.90
C ASP A 700 30.06 -13.17 -20.11
N ALA A 701 30.09 -11.88 -20.47
CA ALA A 701 29.45 -10.80 -19.69
C ALA A 701 27.90 -10.74 -19.74
N ASN A 702 27.20 -11.75 -20.26
CA ASN A 702 25.77 -11.64 -20.56
C ASN A 702 24.81 -12.49 -19.72
N ASP A 703 25.26 -13.23 -18.70
CA ASP A 703 24.36 -13.94 -17.77
C ASP A 703 25.05 -14.23 -16.41
N GLN A 704 25.71 -13.24 -15.80
CA GLN A 704 26.11 -13.36 -14.39
C GLN A 704 24.88 -13.15 -13.50
N GLU A 705 24.25 -14.26 -13.09
CA GLU A 705 23.21 -14.29 -12.08
C GLU A 705 23.70 -13.58 -10.81
N ASN A 706 23.04 -12.46 -10.46
CA ASN A 706 23.28 -11.77 -9.20
C ASN A 706 23.18 -12.76 -8.02
N PRO A 707 24.08 -12.68 -7.02
CA PRO A 707 24.11 -13.64 -5.92
C PRO A 707 22.78 -13.66 -5.16
N ILE A 708 22.28 -14.88 -4.92
CA ILE A 708 21.04 -15.17 -4.18
C ILE A 708 21.42 -15.76 -2.82
N LEU A 709 20.95 -15.12 -1.76
CA LEU A 709 21.15 -15.54 -0.38
C LEU A 709 19.85 -16.15 0.15
N THR A 710 19.93 -17.26 0.89
CA THR A 710 18.74 -17.84 1.57
C THR A 710 18.74 -17.37 3.02
N LEU A 711 17.70 -16.63 3.43
CA LEU A 711 17.59 -16.09 4.80
C LEU A 711 16.84 -17.07 5.73
N GLU A 712 15.70 -17.56 5.25
CA GLU A 712 14.82 -18.53 5.93
C GLU A 712 14.28 -19.54 4.92
N PRO A 713 13.71 -20.68 5.34
CA PRO A 713 12.99 -21.58 4.44
C PRO A 713 11.93 -20.82 3.62
N GLY A 714 12.18 -20.74 2.31
CA GLY A 714 11.31 -20.02 1.38
C GLY A 714 11.52 -18.51 1.27
N ILE A 715 12.51 -17.90 1.94
CA ILE A 715 12.86 -16.47 1.76
C ILE A 715 14.27 -16.35 1.18
N ARG A 716 14.39 -15.65 0.04
CA ARG A 716 15.66 -15.40 -0.64
C ARG A 716 15.90 -13.91 -0.84
N GLU A 717 17.13 -13.46 -0.64
CA GLU A 717 17.58 -12.10 -0.93
C GLU A 717 18.43 -12.11 -2.20
N ARG A 718 18.11 -11.26 -3.19
CA ARG A 718 18.93 -11.08 -4.38
C ARG A 718 19.64 -9.74 -4.34
N LEU A 719 20.92 -9.74 -4.67
CA LEU A 719 21.76 -8.54 -4.65
C LEU A 719 21.88 -7.90 -6.03
N ALA A 720 22.46 -6.72 -6.08
CA ALA A 720 22.94 -6.05 -7.28
C ALA A 720 24.25 -5.33 -6.94
N PRO A 721 25.15 -5.06 -7.90
CA PRO A 721 26.33 -4.24 -7.65
C PRO A 721 25.93 -2.85 -7.12
N GLY A 722 26.69 -2.24 -6.20
CA GLY A 722 26.49 -0.84 -5.74
C GLY A 722 26.68 -0.50 -4.26
N GLY A 723 26.67 0.78 -3.89
CA GLY A 723 26.86 1.17 -2.47
C GLY A 723 28.31 1.04 -1.98
N SER A 724 28.56 1.38 -0.70
CA SER A 724 29.93 1.51 -0.16
C SER A 724 30.69 0.19 0.01
N ALA A 725 30.00 -0.95 0.00
CA ALA A 725 30.60 -2.28 0.03
C ALA A 725 30.61 -2.96 -1.36
N GLY A 726 30.20 -2.25 -2.42
CA GLY A 726 30.17 -2.77 -3.80
C GLY A 726 28.93 -3.59 -4.18
N TRP A 727 27.97 -3.78 -3.26
CA TRP A 727 26.66 -4.40 -3.53
C TRP A 727 25.50 -3.76 -2.72
N VAL A 728 24.27 -3.89 -3.22
CA VAL A 728 23.00 -3.49 -2.58
C VAL A 728 21.95 -4.60 -2.71
N THR A 729 20.93 -4.59 -1.86
CA THR A 729 19.78 -5.49 -1.95
C THR A 729 18.84 -5.04 -3.07
N ALA A 730 18.65 -5.89 -4.07
CA ALA A 730 17.75 -5.63 -5.20
C ALA A 730 16.31 -6.04 -4.90
N CYS A 731 16.10 -7.26 -4.38
CA CYS A 731 14.77 -7.74 -4.01
C CYS A 731 14.80 -8.86 -2.97
N LEU A 732 13.67 -9.06 -2.30
CA LEU A 732 13.38 -10.23 -1.45
C LEU A 732 12.33 -11.10 -2.14
N GLU A 733 12.57 -12.40 -2.25
CA GLU A 733 11.69 -13.39 -2.86
C GLU A 733 11.13 -14.34 -1.81
N PHE A 734 9.83 -14.57 -1.86
CA PHE A 734 9.08 -15.47 -0.99
C PHE A 734 8.50 -16.60 -1.83
N ASP A 735 8.92 -17.83 -1.55
CA ASP A 735 8.59 -19.02 -2.32
C ASP A 735 7.24 -19.59 -1.90
N SER A 736 6.26 -19.58 -2.82
CA SER A 736 4.92 -20.11 -2.53
C SER A 736 4.90 -21.61 -2.30
N SER A 737 5.88 -22.37 -2.82
CA SER A 737 5.99 -23.81 -2.55
C SER A 737 6.33 -24.12 -1.08
N SER A 738 6.92 -23.15 -0.37
CA SER A 738 7.26 -23.25 1.05
C SER A 738 6.14 -22.71 1.97
N GLY A 739 4.93 -22.48 1.44
CA GLY A 739 3.76 -22.05 2.22
C GLY A 739 3.61 -20.53 2.41
N TRP A 740 4.42 -19.74 1.69
CA TRP A 740 4.31 -18.28 1.64
C TRP A 740 3.18 -17.84 0.69
N ASP A 741 2.23 -17.08 1.23
CA ASP A 741 1.23 -16.36 0.45
C ASP A 741 1.49 -14.85 0.52
N THR A 742 0.78 -14.09 -0.32
CA THR A 742 0.96 -12.64 -0.46
C THR A 742 0.68 -11.89 0.84
N GLU A 743 -0.27 -12.36 1.66
CA GLU A 743 -0.60 -11.71 2.92
C GLU A 743 0.48 -11.96 3.99
N LYS A 744 0.97 -13.19 4.10
CA LYS A 744 2.08 -13.56 4.99
C LYS A 744 3.36 -12.83 4.63
N ALA A 745 3.72 -12.77 3.35
CA ALA A 745 4.91 -12.05 2.88
C ALA A 745 4.82 -10.55 3.20
N ARG A 746 3.64 -9.94 2.97
CA ARG A 746 3.38 -8.53 3.31
C ARG A 746 3.42 -8.28 4.81
N HIS A 747 2.82 -9.15 5.62
CA HIS A 747 2.84 -9.03 7.08
C HIS A 747 4.27 -9.15 7.63
N TRP A 748 5.06 -10.10 7.10
CA TRP A 748 6.46 -10.27 7.46
C TRP A 748 7.27 -9.00 7.14
N ALA A 749 7.14 -8.46 5.93
CA ALA A 749 7.84 -7.23 5.54
C ALA A 749 7.39 -6.00 6.34
N ALA A 750 6.10 -5.89 6.66
CA ALA A 750 5.58 -4.80 7.48
C ALA A 750 6.13 -4.84 8.91
N THR A 751 6.25 -6.03 9.50
CA THR A 751 6.74 -6.22 10.87
C THR A 751 8.26 -6.05 10.96
N ARG A 752 9.03 -6.54 9.97
CA ARG A 752 10.50 -6.54 9.99
C ARG A 752 11.15 -5.31 9.36
N LEU A 753 10.57 -4.77 8.28
CA LEU A 753 11.14 -3.64 7.52
C LEU A 753 10.32 -2.35 7.67
N GLY A 754 9.20 -2.39 8.39
CA GLY A 754 8.29 -1.25 8.54
C GLY A 754 7.54 -0.88 7.26
N VAL A 755 7.61 -1.72 6.23
CA VAL A 755 7.02 -1.44 4.91
C VAL A 755 5.52 -1.70 4.94
N ARG A 756 4.72 -0.63 5.02
CA ARG A 756 3.25 -0.72 5.07
C ARG A 756 2.64 -0.35 3.72
N ALA A 757 1.89 -1.28 3.12
CA ALA A 757 1.10 -1.09 1.90
C ALA A 757 1.85 -0.52 0.67
N CYS A 758 2.87 -1.25 0.17
CA CYS A 758 3.61 -0.85 -1.04
C CYS A 758 2.68 -0.68 -2.26
N GLY A 759 3.07 0.21 -3.17
CA GLY A 759 2.37 0.45 -4.44
C GLY A 759 1.54 1.73 -4.46
N ARG A 760 1.24 2.32 -3.29
CA ARG A 760 0.42 3.54 -3.17
C ARG A 760 1.21 4.82 -3.29
N ALA A 761 2.42 4.85 -2.73
CA ALA A 761 3.27 6.02 -2.71
C ALA A 761 4.50 5.83 -3.60
N THR A 762 4.84 6.85 -4.38
CA THR A 762 6.04 6.87 -5.22
C THR A 762 6.81 8.15 -4.99
N ASN A 763 8.12 8.03 -4.77
CA ASN A 763 9.01 9.16 -4.63
C ASN A 763 9.88 9.30 -5.88
N LEU A 764 9.80 10.45 -6.55
CA LEU A 764 10.70 10.81 -7.65
C LEU A 764 11.94 11.46 -7.04
N VAL A 765 13.06 10.73 -7.08
CA VAL A 765 14.30 11.17 -6.44
C VAL A 765 15.30 11.70 -7.45
N ARG A 766 15.30 11.18 -8.68
CA ARG A 766 16.25 11.60 -9.70
C ARG A 766 15.73 12.85 -10.40
N SER A 767 16.54 13.89 -10.36
CA SER A 767 16.34 15.04 -11.23
C SER A 767 16.79 14.69 -12.64
N TYR A 768 15.84 14.58 -13.58
CA TYR A 768 16.11 14.06 -14.94
C TYR A 768 16.52 15.14 -15.95
N ARG A 769 16.43 16.41 -15.57
CA ARG A 769 16.62 17.56 -16.48
C ARG A 769 17.97 18.25 -16.36
N PHE A 770 18.68 17.99 -15.26
CA PHE A 770 19.97 18.62 -15.03
C PHE A 770 21.08 17.88 -15.77
N THR A 771 22.13 18.60 -16.13
CA THR A 771 23.41 17.96 -16.46
C THR A 771 23.84 17.07 -15.30
N GLU A 772 24.50 15.95 -15.59
CA GLU A 772 24.81 14.92 -14.58
C GLU A 772 25.57 15.49 -13.36
N GLY A 773 26.48 16.43 -13.60
CA GLY A 773 27.20 17.16 -12.55
C GLY A 773 26.32 18.08 -11.68
N LEU A 774 25.34 18.78 -12.27
CA LEU A 774 24.43 19.63 -11.52
C LEU A 774 23.36 18.82 -10.77
N ALA A 775 22.88 17.72 -11.37
CA ALA A 775 21.92 16.80 -10.75
C ALA A 775 22.46 16.25 -9.42
N SER A 776 23.67 15.70 -9.44
CA SER A 776 24.33 15.13 -8.27
C SER A 776 24.59 16.20 -7.19
N THR A 777 25.01 17.40 -7.61
CA THR A 777 25.22 18.54 -6.71
C THR A 777 23.93 18.96 -6.02
N LEU A 778 22.84 19.16 -6.76
CA LEU A 778 21.55 19.57 -6.20
C LEU A 778 20.93 18.49 -5.33
N ASP A 779 21.03 17.21 -5.73
CA ASP A 779 20.53 16.09 -4.93
C ASP A 779 21.28 16.01 -3.59
N ALA A 780 22.59 16.20 -3.58
CA ALA A 780 23.39 16.26 -2.36
C ALA A 780 23.01 17.47 -1.49
N LEU A 781 22.91 18.66 -2.10
CA LEU A 781 22.64 19.92 -1.41
C LEU A 781 21.24 19.98 -0.78
N LEU A 782 20.24 19.42 -1.45
CA LEU A 782 18.86 19.47 -1.01
C LEU A 782 18.48 18.26 -0.12
N TYR A 783 19.12 17.08 -0.28
CA TYR A 783 18.64 15.84 0.36
C TYR A 783 19.68 15.02 1.13
N GLN A 784 20.98 15.32 1.06
CA GLN A 784 22.03 14.56 1.77
C GLN A 784 22.90 15.46 2.66
N ASP A 785 23.65 14.83 3.57
CA ASP A 785 24.71 15.50 4.31
C ASP A 785 25.98 15.55 3.44
N VAL A 786 26.25 16.72 2.86
CA VAL A 786 27.37 16.94 1.93
C VAL A 786 28.70 16.81 2.67
N LYS A 787 29.58 15.90 2.22
CA LYS A 787 30.94 15.67 2.76
C LYS A 787 32.08 16.36 1.99
N SER A 788 31.80 17.28 1.05
CA SER A 788 32.76 17.98 0.14
C SER A 788 33.26 17.09 -1.01
N THR A 789 33.79 17.52 -2.17
CA THR A 789 34.04 18.82 -2.85
C THR A 789 34.15 18.55 -4.37
N CYS A 790 33.06 18.63 -5.13
CA CYS A 790 33.10 18.91 -6.58
C CYS A 790 31.72 19.39 -7.00
N VAL A 791 31.57 20.69 -7.20
CA VAL A 791 30.29 21.35 -7.47
C VAL A 791 30.27 21.68 -8.96
N GLN A 792 29.77 20.76 -9.78
CA GLN A 792 29.66 20.98 -11.22
C GLN A 792 28.32 21.66 -11.52
N GLY A 793 28.36 22.77 -12.26
CA GLY A 793 27.16 23.51 -12.69
C GLY A 793 26.55 24.47 -11.65
N LEU A 794 27.09 24.57 -10.43
CA LEU A 794 26.68 25.58 -9.45
C LEU A 794 27.84 26.57 -9.21
N ARG A 795 27.60 27.86 -9.50
CA ARG A 795 28.58 28.94 -9.41
C ARG A 795 28.14 29.95 -8.36
N PHE A 796 29.09 30.42 -7.57
CA PHE A 796 28.86 31.50 -6.60
C PHE A 796 29.55 32.78 -7.05
N VAL A 797 28.85 33.90 -6.94
CA VAL A 797 29.37 35.25 -7.20
C VAL A 797 29.25 36.07 -5.92
N PRO A 798 30.34 36.30 -5.18
CA PRO A 798 30.30 37.15 -3.99
C PRO A 798 30.02 38.59 -4.40
N ILE A 799 29.09 39.24 -3.70
CA ILE A 799 28.88 40.69 -3.86
C ILE A 799 29.90 41.39 -2.94
N PRO A 800 30.93 42.06 -3.49
CA PRO A 800 32.01 42.60 -2.68
C PRO A 800 31.58 43.79 -1.82
N LYS A 801 32.32 44.01 -0.73
CA LYS A 801 32.30 45.27 0.00
C LYS A 801 32.80 46.37 -0.92
N ASP A 802 32.00 47.40 -1.07
CA ASP A 802 32.32 48.70 -1.68
C ASP A 802 33.75 49.14 -1.28
N THR A 803 34.75 48.86 -2.12
CA THR A 803 36.14 49.32 -1.96
C THR A 803 36.27 50.59 -2.78
N GLY A 804 35.70 51.67 -2.24
CA GLY A 804 35.51 52.91 -3.00
C GLY A 804 35.53 54.18 -2.17
N ARG A 805 36.48 54.35 -1.24
CA ARG A 805 36.95 55.69 -0.83
C ARG A 805 38.42 55.64 -0.43
N ALA A 806 39.27 56.09 -1.35
CA ALA A 806 40.57 56.64 -1.02
C ALA A 806 40.37 57.75 0.02
N ILE A 807 40.88 57.54 1.22
CA ILE A 807 41.24 58.64 2.12
C ILE A 807 42.75 58.74 2.03
N GLU A 808 43.20 59.63 1.14
CA GLU A 808 44.51 60.24 1.29
C GLU A 808 44.58 60.95 2.64
N GLY A 809 45.70 60.77 3.34
CA GLY A 809 46.14 61.66 4.41
C GLY A 809 45.79 61.21 5.83
N GLY A 810 46.74 60.53 6.49
CA GLY A 810 46.61 60.24 7.92
C GLY A 810 47.70 59.35 8.49
N LEU A 811 48.94 59.83 8.48
CA LEU A 811 50.08 59.22 9.16
C LEU A 811 49.81 59.11 10.67
N LEU A 812 49.55 57.90 11.20
CA LEU A 812 49.58 57.65 12.65
C LEU A 812 50.23 56.30 12.96
N LYS A 813 51.55 56.42 13.21
CA LYS A 813 52.35 55.79 14.26
C LYS A 813 52.03 54.36 14.67
N SER A 814 53.03 53.52 14.43
CA SER A 814 53.44 52.45 15.32
C SER A 814 53.49 52.93 16.77
N ASP A 815 52.66 52.36 17.64
CA ASP A 815 52.95 52.30 19.07
C ASP A 815 52.69 50.87 19.55
N SER A 816 53.79 50.23 19.91
CA SER A 816 53.87 48.99 20.67
C SER A 816 53.39 49.21 22.10
N VAL A 817 52.31 48.54 22.52
CA VAL A 817 52.04 48.29 23.95
C VAL A 817 51.59 46.85 24.13
N VAL A 818 52.39 46.10 24.88
CA VAL A 818 52.12 44.77 25.39
C VAL A 818 50.91 44.83 26.34
N SER A 819 49.86 44.04 26.10
CA SER A 819 48.81 43.77 27.08
C SER A 819 48.13 42.41 26.82
N THR A 820 48.59 41.42 27.58
CA THR A 820 47.87 40.25 28.12
C THR A 820 46.82 39.52 27.26
N SER A 821 47.19 38.29 26.93
CA SER A 821 46.38 37.11 26.59
C SER A 821 44.87 37.19 26.87
N HIS A 822 44.09 37.51 25.84
CA HIS A 822 42.74 37.02 25.61
C HIS A 822 42.69 36.54 24.16
N SER A 823 42.52 35.24 23.94
CA SER A 823 42.22 34.68 22.62
C SER A 823 41.00 35.42 22.04
N PRO A 824 41.10 36.08 20.89
CA PRO A 824 39.96 36.78 20.31
C PRO A 824 38.92 35.74 19.90
N ARG A 825 37.69 35.86 20.41
CA ARG A 825 36.55 35.11 19.87
C ARG A 825 36.52 35.34 18.34
N PRO A 826 36.43 34.29 17.50
CA PRO A 826 36.36 34.48 16.06
C PRO A 826 35.10 35.28 15.73
N ARG A 827 35.28 36.46 15.12
CA ARG A 827 34.18 37.30 14.66
C ARG A 827 33.72 36.73 13.32
N LEU A 828 32.50 36.19 13.26
CA LEU A 828 31.83 35.88 12.00
C LEU A 828 31.95 37.09 11.04
N PRO A 829 32.20 36.89 9.73
CA PRO A 829 32.32 37.98 8.79
C PRO A 829 31.11 38.91 8.88
N ARG A 830 31.34 40.23 8.96
CA ARG A 830 30.24 41.20 8.85
C ARG A 830 29.75 41.22 7.40
N GLY A 831 28.42 41.12 7.22
CA GLY A 831 27.79 41.42 5.93
C GLY A 831 28.13 42.83 5.46
N ALA A 832 28.06 43.06 4.14
CA ALA A 832 28.49 44.29 3.50
C ALA A 832 27.56 45.48 3.79
N GLY A 833 26.33 45.25 4.25
CA GLY A 833 25.39 46.31 4.60
C GLY A 833 24.83 47.05 3.39
N LEU A 834 24.77 46.40 2.23
CA LEU A 834 24.41 47.02 0.95
C LEU A 834 22.89 46.98 0.66
N GLU A 835 22.12 46.33 1.54
CA GLU A 835 20.67 46.27 1.42
C GLU A 835 20.01 47.59 1.84
N LEU A 836 18.95 47.97 1.13
CA LEU A 836 18.15 49.16 1.33
C LEU A 836 16.72 48.75 1.65
N ASP A 837 16.19 49.19 2.80
CA ASP A 837 14.79 48.97 3.18
C ASP A 837 13.93 50.14 2.66
N LEU A 838 13.04 49.84 1.72
CA LEU A 838 12.15 50.85 1.11
C LEU A 838 11.10 51.38 2.08
N SER A 839 10.87 50.68 3.20
CA SER A 839 9.90 51.06 4.23
C SER A 839 10.37 52.26 5.05
N ASP A 840 11.69 52.49 5.11
CA ASP A 840 12.31 53.60 5.84
C ASP A 840 12.73 54.74 4.91
N ARG A 841 11.77 55.31 4.17
CA ARG A 841 12.03 56.38 3.18
C ARG A 841 12.61 57.67 3.78
N GLN A 842 12.48 57.86 5.09
CA GLN A 842 12.97 59.05 5.80
C GLN A 842 14.46 58.97 6.17
N HIS A 843 15.03 57.76 6.24
CA HIS A 843 16.45 57.53 6.56
C HIS A 843 17.23 56.92 5.40
N LEU A 844 16.69 57.00 4.18
CA LEU A 844 17.44 56.67 2.97
C LEU A 844 18.72 57.52 2.92
N PRO A 845 19.90 56.94 2.69
CA PRO A 845 21.14 57.70 2.60
C PRO A 845 21.01 58.76 1.50
N GLU A 846 21.33 60.02 1.80
CA GLU A 846 21.38 61.10 0.80
C GLU A 846 22.80 61.25 0.22
N PRO A 847 22.98 61.26 -1.12
CA PRO A 847 21.95 60.99 -2.14
C PRO A 847 21.57 59.50 -2.18
N PRO A 848 20.31 59.16 -2.52
CA PRO A 848 19.89 57.77 -2.62
C PRO A 848 20.81 57.06 -3.61
N ARG A 849 21.37 55.92 -3.20
CA ARG A 849 22.17 55.06 -4.08
C ARG A 849 21.39 54.64 -5.35
N LEU A 850 20.05 54.74 -5.33
CA LEU A 850 19.15 54.42 -6.44
C LEU A 850 18.87 55.63 -7.35
N PRO A 851 18.83 55.44 -8.70
CA PRO A 851 18.37 56.47 -9.64
C PRO A 851 16.94 56.97 -9.34
N SER A 852 16.72 58.28 -9.41
CA SER A 852 15.45 58.92 -9.04
C SER A 852 14.24 58.48 -9.87
N ASP A 853 14.47 58.10 -11.13
CA ASP A 853 13.46 57.59 -12.06
C ASP A 853 13.10 56.11 -11.81
N VAL A 854 13.97 55.35 -11.14
CA VAL A 854 13.70 53.96 -10.72
C VAL A 854 12.97 53.94 -9.39
N LEU A 855 13.30 54.88 -8.49
CA LEU A 855 12.68 54.98 -7.17
C LEU A 855 11.15 55.15 -7.24
N SER A 856 10.63 55.80 -8.30
CA SER A 856 9.19 55.98 -8.52
C SER A 856 8.46 54.71 -8.97
N LEU A 857 9.18 53.72 -9.52
CA LEU A 857 8.64 52.44 -9.98
C LEU A 857 8.65 51.37 -8.89
N LEU A 858 9.43 51.57 -7.82
CA LEU A 858 9.56 50.62 -6.72
C LEU A 858 8.34 50.68 -5.77
N PRO A 859 7.98 49.53 -5.15
CA PRO A 859 6.92 49.49 -4.15
C PRO A 859 7.22 50.36 -2.92
N SER A 860 6.21 50.58 -2.08
CA SER A 860 6.35 51.34 -0.83
C SER A 860 7.17 50.63 0.24
N GLU A 861 7.26 49.31 0.18
CA GLU A 861 7.92 48.45 1.17
C GLU A 861 8.76 47.39 0.46
N GLY A 862 9.72 46.81 1.19
CA GLY A 862 10.56 45.71 0.72
C GLY A 862 12.04 46.06 0.67
N ILE A 863 12.87 45.01 0.57
CA ILE A 863 14.33 45.14 0.60
C ILE A 863 14.89 44.99 -0.81
N VAL A 864 15.78 45.91 -1.18
CA VAL A 864 16.50 45.92 -2.46
C VAL A 864 18.01 46.06 -2.27
N ASN A 865 18.79 45.54 -3.20
CA ASN A 865 20.25 45.65 -3.21
C ASN A 865 20.72 46.03 -4.62
N LEU A 866 21.10 47.30 -4.81
CA LEU A 866 21.50 47.82 -6.12
C LEU A 866 22.81 47.23 -6.61
N SER A 867 23.83 47.12 -5.74
CA SER A 867 25.14 46.58 -6.12
C SER A 867 25.05 45.14 -6.61
N GLU A 868 24.12 44.37 -6.05
CA GLU A 868 23.79 43.04 -6.55
C GLU A 868 23.13 43.07 -7.94
N VAL A 869 22.19 44.00 -8.15
CA VAL A 869 21.55 44.19 -9.47
C VAL A 869 22.56 44.60 -10.53
N GLU A 870 23.49 45.50 -10.22
CA GLU A 870 24.58 45.90 -11.12
C GLU A 870 25.46 44.71 -11.48
N ALA A 871 25.90 43.93 -10.48
CA ALA A 871 26.70 42.72 -10.71
C ALA A 871 25.96 41.67 -11.58
N ILE A 872 24.65 41.51 -11.38
CA ILE A 872 23.82 40.61 -12.19
C ILE A 872 23.73 41.11 -13.64
N ILE A 873 23.55 42.41 -13.85
CA ILE A 873 23.48 43.01 -15.20
C ILE A 873 24.82 42.84 -15.94
N ASP A 874 25.94 43.05 -15.25
CA ASP A 874 27.27 42.84 -15.83
C ASP A 874 27.47 41.38 -16.23
N TYR A 875 27.08 40.45 -15.36
CA TYR A 875 27.14 39.02 -15.65
C TYR A 875 26.23 38.63 -16.82
N LEU A 876 24.99 39.10 -16.84
CA LEU A 876 24.05 38.90 -17.96
C LEU A 876 24.62 39.41 -19.28
N THR A 877 25.24 40.60 -19.27
CA THR A 877 25.88 41.18 -20.44
C THR A 877 27.02 40.31 -20.94
N HIS A 878 27.81 39.75 -20.04
CA HIS A 878 28.89 38.83 -20.40
C HIS A 878 28.37 37.53 -21.02
N ILE A 879 27.43 36.82 -20.36
CA ILE A 879 26.96 35.51 -20.83
C ILE A 879 26.15 35.60 -22.13
N LEU A 880 25.35 36.66 -22.28
CA LEU A 880 24.51 36.84 -23.48
C LEU A 880 25.33 37.36 -24.67
N SER A 881 26.57 37.82 -24.46
CA SER A 881 27.49 38.16 -25.54
C SER A 881 28.17 36.93 -26.15
N ASP A 882 28.12 35.75 -25.50
CA ASP A 882 28.71 34.51 -26.02
C ASP A 882 27.77 33.85 -27.06
N PRO A 883 28.20 33.72 -28.32
CA PRO A 883 27.40 33.07 -29.37
C PRO A 883 27.04 31.61 -29.06
N ASN A 884 27.91 30.89 -28.34
CA ASN A 884 27.65 29.47 -28.00
C ASN A 884 26.54 29.34 -26.95
N VAL A 885 26.44 30.32 -26.04
CA VAL A 885 25.39 30.37 -25.03
C VAL A 885 24.06 30.71 -25.68
N THR A 886 24.04 31.72 -26.57
CA THR A 886 22.82 32.15 -27.27
C THR A 886 22.30 31.12 -28.28
N ASP A 887 23.18 30.41 -29.02
CA ASP A 887 22.76 29.32 -29.92
C ASP A 887 22.12 28.16 -29.14
N ARG A 888 22.65 27.81 -27.96
CA ARG A 888 22.01 26.82 -27.08
C ARG A 888 20.62 27.27 -26.60
N MET A 889 20.45 28.56 -26.29
CA MET A 889 19.14 29.11 -25.91
C MET A 889 18.13 29.02 -27.05
N ASP A 890 18.56 29.34 -28.27
CA ASP A 890 17.70 29.25 -29.46
C ASP A 890 17.29 27.81 -29.75
N ARG A 891 18.21 26.84 -29.60
CA ARG A 891 17.90 25.40 -29.74
C ARG A 891 16.89 24.91 -28.70
N LYS A 892 16.95 25.39 -27.46
CA LYS A 892 15.99 25.02 -26.41
C LYS A 892 14.57 25.50 -26.74
N GLY A 893 14.45 26.71 -27.30
CA GLY A 893 13.17 27.39 -27.49
C GLY A 893 12.60 27.92 -26.18
N GLY A 894 12.15 29.18 -26.18
CA GLY A 894 11.62 29.86 -24.99
C GLY A 894 12.72 30.52 -24.13
N VAL A 895 12.50 30.56 -22.81
CA VAL A 895 13.40 31.29 -21.87
C VAL A 895 14.69 30.50 -21.63
N GLY A 896 15.79 31.07 -22.11
CA GLY A 896 17.16 30.56 -21.95
C GLY A 896 17.76 30.89 -20.60
N VAL A 897 17.58 32.12 -20.11
CA VAL A 897 18.08 32.60 -18.80
C VAL A 897 16.92 33.08 -17.94
N VAL A 898 16.91 32.73 -16.66
CA VAL A 898 16.00 33.36 -15.69
C VAL A 898 16.78 34.00 -14.57
N VAL A 899 16.37 35.21 -14.17
CA VAL A 899 16.82 35.84 -12.92
C VAL A 899 15.71 35.71 -11.89
N LEU A 900 16.02 35.04 -10.79
CA LEU A 900 15.11 34.75 -9.71
C LEU A 900 15.53 35.48 -8.44
N THR A 901 14.54 36.03 -7.74
CA THR A 901 14.76 36.68 -6.45
C THR A 901 13.54 36.49 -5.55
N PRO A 902 13.73 36.25 -4.24
CA PRO A 902 12.61 36.07 -3.32
C PRO A 902 11.85 37.38 -3.05
N SER A 903 12.44 38.54 -3.35
CA SER A 903 11.83 39.86 -3.13
C SER A 903 11.17 40.41 -4.40
N SER A 904 9.88 40.70 -4.34
CA SER A 904 9.16 41.37 -5.42
C SER A 904 9.72 42.77 -5.71
N ALA A 905 10.18 43.49 -4.68
CA ALA A 905 10.84 44.78 -4.82
C ALA A 905 12.17 44.67 -5.60
N GLN A 906 12.98 43.65 -5.29
CA GLN A 906 14.22 43.37 -6.01
C GLN A 906 13.95 42.97 -7.47
N ALA A 907 12.89 42.19 -7.74
CA ALA A 907 12.49 41.84 -9.10
C ALA A 907 12.07 43.09 -9.91
N THR A 908 11.36 44.02 -9.28
CA THR A 908 10.99 45.31 -9.90
C THR A 908 12.23 46.17 -10.18
N LEU A 909 13.18 46.23 -9.25
CA LEU A 909 14.46 46.93 -9.45
C LEU A 909 15.25 46.34 -10.63
N LEU A 910 15.39 45.01 -10.68
CA LEU A 910 16.05 44.30 -11.79
C LEU A 910 15.40 44.63 -13.14
N ARG A 911 14.07 44.58 -13.23
CA ARG A 911 13.34 44.92 -14.47
C ARG A 911 13.57 46.36 -14.89
N ALA A 912 13.48 47.30 -13.95
CA ALA A 912 13.68 48.73 -14.22
C ALA A 912 15.11 49.04 -14.69
N MET A 913 16.12 48.42 -14.06
CA MET A 913 17.53 48.61 -14.43
C MET A 913 17.85 47.93 -15.76
N ILE A 914 17.39 46.70 -16.00
CA ILE A 914 17.60 45.98 -17.27
C ILE A 914 16.92 46.70 -18.45
N ALA A 915 15.75 47.32 -18.24
CA ALA A 915 15.07 48.11 -19.27
C ALA A 915 15.91 49.30 -19.77
N LYS A 916 16.88 49.78 -18.97
CA LYS A 916 17.82 50.85 -19.35
C LYS A 916 19.06 50.33 -20.10
N THR A 917 19.20 49.03 -20.26
CA THR A 917 20.34 48.39 -20.93
C THR A 917 19.96 47.83 -22.30
N PRO A 918 20.93 47.63 -23.22
CA PRO A 918 20.68 47.00 -24.53
C PRO A 918 20.16 45.57 -24.45
N LEU A 919 20.29 44.91 -23.29
CA LEU A 919 19.82 43.55 -23.06
C LEU A 919 18.32 43.37 -23.30
N SER A 920 17.53 44.37 -22.88
CA SER A 920 16.07 44.34 -22.98
C SER A 920 15.58 44.27 -24.44
N ALA A 921 16.25 44.98 -25.35
CA ALA A 921 15.90 45.00 -26.77
C ALA A 921 16.50 43.81 -27.53
N ASN A 922 17.76 43.46 -27.27
CA ASN A 922 18.51 42.47 -28.06
C ASN A 922 18.19 41.01 -27.68
N HIS A 923 17.69 40.77 -26.47
CA HIS A 923 17.45 39.43 -25.93
C HIS A 923 16.02 39.25 -25.39
N ALA A 924 15.08 40.06 -25.89
CA ALA A 924 13.66 39.94 -25.55
C ALA A 924 13.17 38.51 -25.82
N GLY A 925 12.59 37.86 -24.81
CA GLY A 925 12.10 36.48 -24.90
C GLY A 925 13.14 35.39 -24.60
N ARG A 926 14.44 35.70 -24.64
CA ARG A 926 15.51 34.76 -24.21
C ARG A 926 15.77 34.82 -22.69
N MET A 927 15.40 35.93 -22.05
CA MET A 927 15.59 36.15 -20.62
C MET A 927 14.29 36.57 -19.93
N GLU A 928 14.09 36.12 -18.70
CA GLU A 928 12.97 36.53 -17.84
C GLU A 928 13.43 36.87 -16.42
N ILE A 929 12.75 37.81 -15.78
CA ILE A 929 12.96 38.17 -14.37
C ILE A 929 11.68 37.84 -13.62
N ALA A 930 11.78 36.96 -12.63
CA ALA A 930 10.62 36.42 -11.93
C ALA A 930 10.88 36.23 -10.44
N THR A 931 9.80 36.15 -9.67
CA THR A 931 9.82 35.59 -8.32
C THR A 931 9.74 34.05 -8.43
N PRO A 932 10.13 33.30 -7.37
CA PRO A 932 9.98 31.85 -7.33
C PRO A 932 8.59 31.37 -7.78
N GLU A 933 7.53 32.00 -7.26
CA GLU A 933 6.14 31.70 -7.61
C GLU A 933 5.81 31.96 -9.09
N GLY A 934 6.26 33.11 -9.63
CA GLY A 934 6.01 33.50 -11.01
C GLY A 934 6.66 32.59 -12.05
N PHE A 935 7.73 31.89 -11.67
CA PHE A 935 8.46 30.95 -12.53
C PHE A 935 8.26 29.48 -12.13
N ARG A 936 7.28 29.18 -11.27
CA ARG A 936 6.99 27.80 -10.84
C ARG A 936 6.60 26.94 -12.04
N HIS A 937 6.97 25.65 -11.98
CA HIS A 937 6.79 24.63 -13.03
C HIS A 937 7.54 24.91 -14.35
N ARG A 938 8.23 26.05 -14.48
CA ARG A 938 9.02 26.45 -15.63
C ARG A 938 10.51 26.34 -15.32
N GLU A 939 11.31 26.34 -16.38
CA GLU A 939 12.74 26.10 -16.34
C GLU A 939 13.50 26.90 -17.40
N SER A 940 14.76 27.19 -17.09
CA SER A 940 15.75 27.91 -17.89
C SER A 940 16.96 27.00 -18.15
N LEU A 941 17.81 27.33 -19.12
CA LEU A 941 19.13 26.68 -19.19
C LEU A 941 19.99 27.14 -18.01
N ILE A 942 19.98 28.46 -17.77
CA ILE A 942 20.78 29.11 -16.72
C ILE A 942 19.83 29.84 -15.77
N ALA A 943 19.89 29.49 -14.47
CA ALA A 943 19.18 30.21 -13.42
C ALA A 943 20.14 31.08 -12.62
N ILE A 944 19.89 32.39 -12.61
CA ILE A 944 20.61 33.37 -11.79
C ILE A 944 19.75 33.66 -10.57
N ILE A 945 20.31 33.51 -9.37
CA ILE A 945 19.61 33.69 -8.10
C ILE A 945 20.18 34.92 -7.40
N SER A 946 19.36 35.95 -7.24
CA SER A 946 19.64 37.13 -6.43
C SER A 946 19.14 36.92 -5.01
N MET A 947 20.07 36.70 -4.09
CA MET A 947 19.77 36.50 -2.67
C MET A 947 19.37 37.78 -1.93
N ASN A 948 19.60 38.96 -2.52
CA ASN A 948 19.21 40.33 -2.12
C ASN A 948 19.61 40.83 -0.71
N ARG A 949 19.78 39.93 0.27
CA ARG A 949 20.09 40.25 1.66
C ARG A 949 21.59 40.46 1.87
N SER A 950 21.94 41.53 2.56
CA SER A 950 23.33 41.90 2.88
C SER A 950 23.46 42.53 4.27
N HIS A 951 22.64 42.12 5.25
CA HIS A 951 22.59 42.79 6.54
C HIS A 951 23.93 42.76 7.32
N ALA A 952 24.42 43.94 7.75
CA ALA A 952 25.76 44.10 8.34
C ALA A 952 25.95 43.39 9.70
N SER A 953 24.96 43.44 10.60
CA SER A 953 25.11 43.00 12.01
C SER A 953 24.18 41.88 12.51
N ARG A 954 22.92 41.77 12.04
CA ARG A 954 21.97 40.71 12.45
C ARG A 954 21.90 39.56 11.45
N ALA A 955 21.43 38.39 11.90
CA ALA A 955 21.02 37.29 11.03
C ALA A 955 19.62 37.60 10.49
N VAL A 956 19.39 37.33 9.20
CA VAL A 956 18.14 37.70 8.54
C VAL A 956 17.67 36.58 7.62
N PRO A 957 16.35 36.41 7.45
CA PRO A 957 15.81 35.42 6.51
C PRO A 957 16.06 35.85 5.07
N PHE A 958 16.42 34.91 4.20
CA PHE A 958 16.63 35.16 2.76
C PHE A 958 15.35 34.98 1.97
N ALA A 959 14.42 34.16 2.45
CA ALA A 959 13.09 34.04 1.89
C ALA A 959 12.02 34.03 2.99
N VAL A 960 10.80 34.46 2.66
CA VAL A 960 9.64 34.34 3.58
C VAL A 960 9.35 32.86 3.84
N GLU A 961 9.29 32.08 2.76
CA GLU A 961 9.15 30.62 2.81
C GLU A 961 10.49 29.97 2.42
N PRO A 962 11.07 29.09 3.25
CA PRO A 962 12.32 28.39 2.93
C PRO A 962 12.29 27.60 1.61
N GLU A 963 11.10 27.15 1.21
CA GLU A 963 10.84 26.41 -0.03
C GLU A 963 11.24 27.22 -1.27
N HIS A 964 11.07 28.55 -1.23
CA HIS A 964 11.43 29.42 -2.34
C HIS A 964 12.92 29.35 -2.70
N LEU A 965 13.80 29.15 -1.72
CA LEU A 965 15.24 28.97 -1.98
C LEU A 965 15.51 27.69 -2.76
N ALA A 966 14.90 26.57 -2.33
CA ALA A 966 15.01 25.28 -3.02
C ALA A 966 14.35 25.32 -4.41
N GLU A 967 13.22 26.00 -4.54
CA GLU A 967 12.55 26.21 -5.82
C GLU A 967 13.41 26.98 -6.81
N MET A 968 14.13 28.03 -6.37
CA MET A 968 15.00 28.81 -7.25
C MET A 968 16.22 28.00 -7.73
N LEU A 969 16.84 27.22 -6.84
CA LEU A 969 17.99 26.36 -7.14
C LEU A 969 17.70 25.30 -8.21
N THR A 970 16.43 24.96 -8.40
CA THR A 970 16.00 23.87 -9.29
C THR A 970 15.46 24.37 -10.64
N ARG A 971 15.63 25.66 -10.98
CA ARG A 971 15.16 26.24 -12.26
C ARG A 971 16.17 26.27 -13.40
N GLY A 972 17.45 26.06 -13.12
CA GLY A 972 18.52 26.04 -14.12
C GLY A 972 18.87 24.62 -14.52
N ALA A 973 18.69 24.25 -15.79
CA ALA A 973 18.96 22.89 -16.27
C ALA A 973 20.47 22.59 -16.42
N GLU A 974 21.28 23.59 -16.79
CA GLU A 974 22.72 23.41 -17.03
C GLU A 974 23.57 24.10 -15.96
N GLU A 975 23.17 25.31 -15.55
CA GLU A 975 23.93 26.12 -14.61
C GLU A 975 23.02 26.90 -13.66
N VAL A 976 23.45 27.00 -12.40
CA VAL A 976 22.84 27.84 -11.37
C VAL A 976 23.91 28.80 -10.83
N VAL A 977 23.61 30.10 -10.86
CA VAL A 977 24.55 31.15 -10.45
C VAL A 977 23.95 31.92 -9.29
N ILE A 978 24.60 31.89 -8.13
CA ILE A 978 24.09 32.53 -6.91
C ILE A 978 24.87 33.80 -6.62
N PHE A 979 24.17 34.94 -6.60
CA PHE A 979 24.68 36.22 -6.14
C PHE A 979 24.26 36.41 -4.69
N ALA A 980 25.24 36.51 -3.79
CA ALA A 980 24.97 36.69 -2.36
C ALA A 980 26.11 37.41 -1.64
N ASP A 981 25.78 38.01 -0.50
CA ASP A 981 26.76 38.49 0.47
C ASP A 981 27.22 37.32 1.36
N PRO A 982 28.48 36.86 1.25
CA PRO A 982 28.97 35.71 2.00
C PRO A 982 28.93 35.93 3.51
N GLY A 983 29.05 37.17 3.99
CA GLY A 983 28.99 37.48 5.42
C GLY A 983 27.57 37.38 6.00
N ALA A 984 26.57 37.85 5.25
CA ALA A 984 25.17 37.70 5.63
C ALA A 984 24.73 36.22 5.58
N LEU A 985 25.14 35.51 4.52
CA LEU A 985 24.86 34.08 4.31
C LEU A 985 25.45 33.22 5.43
N GLY A 986 26.76 33.37 5.70
CA GLY A 986 27.47 32.63 6.73
C GLY A 986 26.90 32.88 8.13
N ARG A 987 26.52 34.13 8.45
CA ARG A 987 25.87 34.43 9.73
C ARG A 987 24.52 33.74 9.85
N ARG A 988 23.70 33.77 8.80
CA ARG A 988 22.39 33.12 8.81
C ARG A 988 22.50 31.59 8.94
N ALA A 989 23.51 30.99 8.30
CA ALA A 989 23.81 29.57 8.43
C ALA A 989 24.26 29.18 9.86
N ALA A 990 25.00 30.06 10.55
CA ALA A 990 25.48 29.84 11.92
C ALA A 990 24.44 30.18 13.02
N TRP A 991 23.41 30.97 12.72
CA TRP A 991 22.46 31.47 13.71
C TRP A 991 21.39 30.44 14.11
N PHE A 992 21.36 30.05 15.38
CA PHE A 992 20.31 29.18 15.95
C PHE A 992 19.26 30.02 16.69
N GLY A 993 17.99 29.88 16.31
CA GLY A 993 16.86 30.53 16.97
C GLY A 993 15.83 31.08 15.98
N SER A 994 14.67 31.47 16.51
CA SER A 994 13.61 32.10 15.73
C SER A 994 14.05 33.47 15.19
N LEU A 995 13.61 33.79 13.98
CA LEU A 995 13.81 35.09 13.34
C LEU A 995 12.46 35.83 13.29
N GLU A 996 12.52 37.15 13.30
CA GLU A 996 11.33 37.99 13.13
C GLU A 996 10.58 37.53 11.85
N PHE A 997 9.31 37.14 12.01
CA PHE A 997 8.39 36.69 10.94
C PHE A 997 8.55 35.26 10.38
N GLN A 998 9.41 34.40 10.94
CA GLN A 998 9.46 32.97 10.60
C GLN A 998 9.14 32.06 11.80
N SER A 999 8.52 30.90 11.53
CA SER A 999 8.37 29.86 12.56
C SER A 999 9.74 29.27 12.92
N GLU A 1000 9.89 28.72 14.12
CA GLU A 1000 11.15 28.05 14.53
C GLU A 1000 11.50 26.89 13.59
N LYS A 1001 10.49 26.18 13.11
CA LYS A 1001 10.64 25.10 12.14
C LYS A 1001 11.17 25.63 10.81
N ASP A 1002 10.58 26.67 10.26
CA ASP A 1002 11.00 27.26 8.97
C ASP A 1002 12.38 27.91 9.06
N GLY A 1003 12.67 28.55 10.20
CA GLY A 1003 14.01 29.06 10.50
C GLY A 1003 15.06 27.95 10.48
N LEU A 1004 14.79 26.79 11.06
CA LEU A 1004 15.70 25.65 11.03
C LEU A 1004 15.84 25.06 9.61
N ARG A 1005 14.76 25.02 8.84
CA ARG A 1005 14.74 24.52 7.45
C ARG A 1005 15.62 25.37 6.53
N GLU A 1006 15.42 26.69 6.56
CA GLU A 1006 16.26 27.63 5.81
C GLU A 1006 17.72 27.55 6.29
N GLN A 1007 17.97 27.43 7.61
CA GLN A 1007 19.32 27.30 8.15
C GLN A 1007 20.06 26.09 7.57
N ASN A 1008 19.42 24.92 7.57
CA ASN A 1008 20.04 23.68 7.11
C ASN A 1008 20.36 23.71 5.62
N LEU A 1009 19.50 24.32 4.80
CA LEU A 1009 19.78 24.55 3.38
C LEU A 1009 20.98 25.49 3.20
N LEU A 1010 20.99 26.62 3.91
CA LEU A 1010 22.06 27.60 3.83
C LEU A 1010 23.41 27.05 4.34
N ARG A 1011 23.43 26.19 5.36
CA ARG A 1011 24.64 25.49 5.78
C ARG A 1011 25.23 24.61 4.70
N ARG A 1012 24.38 23.83 4.02
CA ARG A 1012 24.79 22.97 2.91
C ARG A 1012 25.30 23.80 1.73
N LEU A 1013 24.63 24.92 1.42
CA LEU A 1013 25.10 25.90 0.43
C LEU A 1013 26.48 26.48 0.80
N CYS A 1014 26.68 26.89 2.07
CA CYS A 1014 27.96 27.42 2.54
C CYS A 1014 29.08 26.37 2.47
N ALA A 1015 28.78 25.09 2.73
CA ALA A 1015 29.77 24.00 2.60
C ALA A 1015 30.22 23.79 1.14
N CYS A 1016 29.37 24.13 0.17
CA CYS A 1016 29.70 24.13 -1.25
C CYS A 1016 30.43 25.41 -1.71
N TRP A 1017 30.58 26.42 -0.84
CA TRP A 1017 31.22 27.70 -1.16
C TRP A 1017 32.57 27.82 -0.43
N PRO A 1018 33.71 27.62 -1.14
CA PRO A 1018 35.05 27.59 -0.54
C PRO A 1018 35.45 28.87 0.20
N GLU A 1019 34.93 30.03 -0.20
CA GLU A 1019 35.28 31.34 0.37
C GLU A 1019 34.46 31.71 1.62
N VAL A 1020 33.44 30.93 2.01
CA VAL A 1020 32.55 31.24 3.14
C VAL A 1020 33.05 30.66 4.47
N LEU A 1021 34.03 29.74 4.47
CA LEU A 1021 34.61 29.14 5.67
C LEU A 1021 36.15 29.13 5.61
N PRO A 1022 36.89 29.67 6.61
CA PRO A 1022 38.31 29.37 6.76
C PRO A 1022 38.51 27.90 7.12
N ALA A 1023 39.57 27.30 6.58
CA ALA A 1023 39.94 25.91 6.77
C ALA A 1023 40.09 25.54 8.27
N ASP A 1024 39.60 24.34 8.61
CA ASP A 1024 39.86 23.57 9.84
C ASP A 1024 39.54 24.23 11.20
N GLU A 1025 38.29 24.12 11.68
CA GLU A 1025 38.00 24.19 13.14
C GLU A 1025 36.72 23.40 13.52
N PRO A 1026 36.70 22.66 14.65
CA PRO A 1026 35.55 21.85 15.06
C PRO A 1026 34.42 22.71 15.65
N LEU A 1027 33.17 22.29 15.37
CA LEU A 1027 31.92 22.91 15.81
C LEU A 1027 31.89 23.19 17.34
N PRO A 1028 31.45 24.38 17.78
CA PRO A 1028 31.29 24.66 19.21
C PRO A 1028 30.07 23.92 19.78
N ARG A 1029 30.27 23.20 20.89
CA ARG A 1029 29.20 22.55 21.65
C ARG A 1029 28.16 23.56 22.14
N PRO A 1030 26.86 23.18 22.22
CA PRO A 1030 25.81 24.08 22.67
C PRO A 1030 26.08 24.58 24.09
N THR A 1031 26.24 25.89 24.24
CA THR A 1031 26.35 26.55 25.54
C THR A 1031 25.00 26.50 26.25
N ARG A 1032 24.94 25.78 27.38
CA ARG A 1032 23.83 25.84 28.34
C ARG A 1032 23.51 27.29 28.70
N SER A 1033 22.26 27.68 28.51
CA SER A 1033 21.68 28.93 29.00
C SER A 1033 21.77 28.99 30.54
N ARG A 1034 22.35 30.07 31.06
CA ARG A 1034 22.31 30.46 32.48
C ARG A 1034 21.05 31.26 32.75
N GLU A 1035 20.28 30.86 33.75
CA GLU A 1035 19.77 31.68 34.87
C GLU A 1035 19.69 30.71 36.06
N THR A 1036 20.21 31.00 37.25
CA THR A 1036 19.91 32.12 38.14
C THR A 1036 21.10 32.39 39.09
N GLY A 1037 21.20 33.62 39.58
CA GLY A 1037 22.08 33.95 40.71
C GLY A 1037 21.26 34.09 42.00
N GLU A 1038 21.82 33.65 43.13
CA GLU A 1038 22.06 34.52 44.30
C GLU A 1038 22.89 33.81 45.40
N LYS A 1039 24.05 34.44 45.67
CA LYS A 1039 24.76 34.73 46.94
C LYS A 1039 24.93 33.72 48.10
N ALA A 1040 26.19 33.77 48.58
CA ALA A 1040 26.75 33.52 49.92
C ALA A 1040 26.82 32.03 50.33
N ASP A 1041 27.90 31.50 50.90
CA ASP A 1041 28.92 32.08 51.78
C ASP A 1041 30.15 31.14 51.79
N TRP A 1042 31.37 31.66 51.74
CA TRP A 1042 32.60 30.87 51.97
C TRP A 1042 33.27 31.39 53.24
N GLY A 1043 33.08 30.65 54.32
CA GLY A 1043 33.84 30.80 55.56
C GLY A 1043 35.05 29.88 55.57
N GLU A 1044 36.21 30.52 55.74
CA GLU A 1044 37.31 30.09 56.62
C GLU A 1044 38.44 29.17 56.14
N ARG A 1045 39.65 29.75 56.32
CA ARG A 1045 40.91 29.19 56.84
C ARG A 1045 41.56 28.08 55.98
N GLY A 1046 42.71 28.26 55.35
CA GLY A 1046 43.91 29.00 55.74
C GLY A 1046 45.06 27.99 55.89
N ALA A 1047 46.11 28.11 55.04
CA ALA A 1047 47.51 27.75 55.33
C ALA A 1047 48.34 27.72 54.03
N SER A 1048 49.12 28.78 53.81
CA SER A 1048 50.44 28.69 53.18
C SER A 1048 51.46 28.19 54.26
N PRO A 1049 52.79 28.04 54.03
CA PRO A 1049 53.58 28.45 52.86
C PRO A 1049 54.82 27.54 52.52
N LEU A 1050 55.66 28.06 51.62
CA LEU A 1050 57.10 27.75 51.39
C LEU A 1050 57.37 26.55 50.46
N GLN A 1051 58.25 26.61 49.46
CA GLN A 1051 59.52 27.36 49.42
C GLN A 1051 60.08 27.50 47.98
N THR A 1052 60.58 28.71 47.69
CA THR A 1052 61.81 29.09 46.93
C THR A 1052 62.00 28.68 45.45
N ARG A 1053 62.01 29.64 44.51
CA ARG A 1053 63.10 30.59 44.10
C ARG A 1053 64.09 29.94 43.12
N SER A 1054 64.10 30.37 41.85
CA SER A 1054 64.94 31.45 41.26
C SER A 1054 66.17 30.80 40.61
N GLU A 1055 66.77 31.20 39.49
CA GLU A 1055 66.86 32.36 38.59
C GLU A 1055 67.56 31.78 37.33
N GLY A 1056 67.58 32.33 36.12
CA GLY A 1056 67.35 33.68 35.65
C GLY A 1056 68.45 34.07 34.64
N SER A 1057 68.05 34.88 33.63
CA SER A 1057 68.90 35.74 32.77
C SER A 1057 69.77 35.03 31.73
N SER A 1058 70.12 35.58 30.58
CA SER A 1058 69.95 36.88 29.88
C SER A 1058 70.40 36.59 28.42
N VAL A 1059 70.01 37.28 27.35
CA VAL A 1059 69.92 38.73 27.04
C VAL A 1059 68.86 38.90 25.96
#